data_AF-A0A496WD89-F1
#
_entry.id   AF-A0A496WD89-F1
#
_cell.length_a   1.000
_cell.length_b   1.000
_cell.length_c   1.000
_cell.angle_alpha   90.00
_cell.angle_beta   90.00
_cell.angle_gamma   90.00
#
_symmetry.space_group_name_H-M   'P 1'
#
loop_
_entity.id
_entity.type
_entity.pdbx_description
1 polymer ?
#
loop_
_entity_poly.entity_id
_entity_poly.type
_entity_poly.pdbx_seq_one_letter_code
_entity_poly.pdbx_strand_id
1 'polypeptide(L)'
;CAKKLLAMTDRIYPQFATHNAHSVAAVLQLAQGEDNFEFQRLHGMGESLYDSVLRDQKCRCRIYAPVGKHQDLLAYLVRRLLENGANSSFVNQIVDTSITPEDIARDPFDQVTGLGKDIANPNIAQPRFIYGEQRRNSKGWDITDIVQIKKIQQKRESWRKTTWQAGPMLASGESDGETIEVFNPANGADLVGHVQQANMADIESAIQQACDGFMNWSETPVQTRAACLRRLADLYESNAEELFALAAREAGKNWLDAVGEIREAVDFALYYANEAERVDGIGEARGVIVCISPWNFPLAIFTGQILAALAAGNCVIAKPAEQTSLIAARALELMHEAGIPKPVIQLLPGAGASIGAALTADARIAGVCFTGSTITAQHINHNMAKHLAADAPLIAETGGLNAMIVDSSALPEQVVRDVLASSFQSAGQRCSALRMLYIQKDIADKLLEMLFGAMDELSVGDPWLLSTDVGPVIDVAAKTKIDKHCEAMSEKGKLLKQVAIPEQGLFVAPTVIRLNGIEELEEEIFGPVLHVATFEASQIDQVVDAVNARGFGLTFGIHTRIDSRVEQIVKRIKAGNIYVNRNQIGAVVGSQPFGGEGLSGTGPKAGGPAYVQRFRKNQAQLVESDSSFEVDSQHLQNLVDDAGKLETLQDRDEAINQVIEILGLDFKPGYADEARDMPGPTGESNRLSVHPRGLMLCLGPTAEIALNQAMLALAMGNRAVMIADGIRDALTEFKRAGLPVTGIEGSLNPQVLGQVTGIDGVMTQADLQTKRDYRQALAGREGMLIPLISETNAAERLVIERHLCIDTTAAGGNASLIASGG
;
A
#
# COMPACT_ATOMS: atom_id res chain seq x y z
N CYS A 1 22.81 25.36 -27.48
CA CYS A 1 22.62 26.62 -26.72
C CYS A 1 23.77 27.61 -26.91
N ALA A 2 25.04 27.22 -26.72
CA ALA A 2 26.18 28.15 -26.77
C ALA A 2 26.22 29.04 -28.03
N LYS A 3 26.07 28.48 -29.24
CA LYS A 3 25.98 29.24 -30.49
C LYS A 3 24.90 30.35 -30.47
N LYS A 4 23.74 30.07 -29.86
CA LYS A 4 22.63 31.03 -29.76
C LYS A 4 22.96 32.16 -28.79
N LEU A 5 23.60 31.84 -27.67
CA LEU A 5 24.01 32.82 -26.66
C LEU A 5 25.12 33.75 -27.21
N LEU A 6 26.11 33.17 -27.90
CA LEU A 6 27.19 33.93 -28.54
C LEU A 6 26.66 34.87 -29.64
N ALA A 7 25.60 34.48 -30.35
CA ALA A 7 24.95 35.35 -31.34
C ALA A 7 24.13 36.50 -30.74
N MET A 8 24.08 36.63 -29.40
CA MET A 8 23.30 37.64 -28.67
C MET A 8 24.16 38.39 -27.64
N THR A 9 25.48 38.39 -27.79
CA THR A 9 26.41 39.08 -26.88
C THR A 9 26.20 40.59 -26.83
N ASP A 10 25.47 41.18 -27.79
CA ASP A 10 25.01 42.57 -27.77
C ASP A 10 23.92 42.84 -26.70
N ARG A 11 23.26 41.79 -26.20
CA ARG A 11 22.08 41.89 -25.31
C ARG A 11 22.21 41.13 -24.00
N ILE A 12 22.95 40.03 -24.02
CA ILE A 12 23.16 39.16 -22.87
C ILE A 12 24.65 38.90 -22.70
N TYR A 13 25.07 38.59 -21.47
CA TYR A 13 26.44 38.19 -21.17
C TYR A 13 26.48 36.67 -20.94
N PRO A 14 26.92 35.86 -21.91
CA PRO A 14 26.94 34.40 -21.76
C PRO A 14 27.97 33.96 -20.71
N GLN A 15 27.58 33.01 -19.86
CA GLN A 15 28.42 32.41 -18.83
C GLN A 15 28.44 30.89 -19.01
N PHE A 16 29.53 30.34 -19.51
CA PHE A 16 29.64 28.92 -19.84
C PHE A 16 30.29 28.14 -18.69
N ALA A 17 29.47 27.54 -17.84
CA ALA A 17 29.92 26.67 -16.74
C ALA A 17 30.16 25.24 -17.24
N THR A 18 31.41 24.76 -17.22
CA THR A 18 31.74 23.37 -17.62
C THR A 18 33.11 22.96 -17.10
N HIS A 19 33.33 21.66 -16.91
CA HIS A 19 34.67 21.09 -16.70
C HIS A 19 35.13 20.20 -17.85
N ASN A 20 34.31 20.08 -18.90
CA ASN A 20 34.60 19.27 -20.06
C ASN A 20 35.45 20.08 -21.06
N ALA A 21 36.69 19.64 -21.29
CA ALA A 21 37.64 20.36 -22.14
C ALA A 21 37.17 20.48 -23.60
N HIS A 22 36.51 19.44 -24.13
CA HIS A 22 35.92 19.48 -25.48
C HIS A 22 34.86 20.60 -25.58
N SER A 23 34.00 20.74 -24.56
CA SER A 23 33.00 21.81 -24.49
C SER A 23 33.65 23.20 -24.45
N VAL A 24 34.74 23.37 -23.70
CA VAL A 24 35.49 24.62 -23.66
C VAL A 24 36.08 24.96 -25.04
N ALA A 25 36.74 24.00 -25.68
CA ALA A 25 37.31 24.17 -27.02
C ALA A 25 36.22 24.52 -28.06
N ALA A 26 35.08 23.83 -28.03
CA ALA A 26 33.96 24.10 -28.93
C ALA A 26 33.40 25.53 -28.75
N VAL A 27 33.26 26.01 -27.51
CA VAL A 27 32.81 27.39 -27.24
C VAL A 27 33.82 28.42 -27.75
N LEU A 28 35.12 28.22 -27.49
CA LEU A 28 36.18 29.11 -27.97
C LEU A 28 36.17 29.20 -29.50
N GLN A 29 35.99 28.07 -30.19
CA GLN A 29 35.92 28.02 -31.65
C GLN A 29 34.65 28.71 -32.18
N LEU A 30 33.51 28.52 -31.52
CA LEU A 30 32.24 29.15 -31.90
C LEU A 30 32.22 30.66 -31.67
N ALA A 31 33.00 31.17 -30.71
CA ALA A 31 33.08 32.59 -30.41
C ALA A 31 33.77 33.42 -31.51
N GLN A 32 34.60 32.79 -32.37
CA GLN A 32 35.24 33.44 -33.53
C GLN A 32 35.94 34.78 -33.22
N GLY A 33 36.49 34.92 -32.02
CA GLY A 33 37.19 36.14 -31.58
C GLY A 33 36.35 37.11 -30.74
N GLU A 34 35.06 36.84 -30.54
CA GLU A 34 34.21 37.58 -29.61
C GLU A 34 34.66 37.32 -28.17
N ASP A 35 34.81 38.37 -27.34
CA ASP A 35 35.31 38.24 -25.95
C ASP A 35 34.26 38.62 -24.89
N ASN A 36 33.05 38.98 -25.33
CA ASN A 36 31.96 39.38 -24.44
C ASN A 36 31.21 38.17 -23.85
N PHE A 37 31.95 37.27 -23.20
CA PHE A 37 31.45 36.15 -22.42
C PHE A 37 32.44 35.79 -21.29
N GLU A 38 32.08 34.84 -20.43
CA GLU A 38 33.03 34.20 -19.51
C GLU A 38 32.79 32.69 -19.44
N PHE A 39 33.80 31.96 -19.01
CA PHE A 39 33.65 30.60 -18.49
C PHE A 39 33.37 30.62 -16.99
N GLN A 40 32.86 29.51 -16.46
CA GLN A 40 32.77 29.29 -15.02
C GLN A 40 33.23 27.89 -14.63
N ARG A 41 33.83 27.79 -13.43
CA ARG A 41 34.25 26.52 -12.82
C ARG A 41 33.86 26.45 -11.35
N LEU A 42 33.74 25.25 -10.81
CA LEU A 42 33.60 25.05 -9.37
C LEU A 42 34.95 25.25 -8.65
N HIS A 43 34.91 25.81 -7.44
CA HIS A 43 36.09 25.86 -6.55
C HIS A 43 36.56 24.43 -6.20
N GLY A 44 37.88 24.21 -6.19
CA GLY A 44 38.48 22.90 -5.95
C GLY A 44 38.35 21.90 -7.11
N MET A 45 37.83 22.31 -8.27
CA MET A 45 37.69 21.44 -9.45
C MET A 45 37.99 22.21 -10.76
N GLY A 46 38.58 21.53 -11.74
CA GLY A 46 38.86 22.09 -13.07
C GLY A 46 39.96 23.16 -13.10
N GLU A 47 40.81 23.23 -12.08
CA GLU A 47 41.91 24.20 -11.99
C GLU A 47 42.90 24.04 -13.12
N SER A 48 43.41 22.83 -13.32
CA SER A 48 44.38 22.54 -14.40
C SER A 48 43.83 22.88 -15.80
N LEU A 49 42.54 22.62 -16.06
CA LEU A 49 41.90 22.99 -17.31
C LEU A 49 41.88 24.51 -17.49
N TYR A 50 41.36 25.25 -16.50
CA TYR A 50 41.16 26.68 -16.63
C TYR A 50 42.46 27.50 -16.48
N ASP A 51 43.47 27.00 -15.78
CA ASP A 51 44.81 27.59 -15.77
C ASP A 51 45.46 27.52 -17.15
N SER A 52 45.14 26.49 -17.93
CA SER A 52 45.61 26.35 -19.31
C SER A 52 44.82 27.29 -20.24
N VAL A 53 43.49 27.30 -20.11
CA VAL A 53 42.60 28.18 -20.90
C VAL A 53 42.90 29.67 -20.66
N LEU A 54 43.09 30.10 -19.41
CA LEU A 54 43.40 31.50 -19.07
C LEU A 54 44.80 31.94 -19.52
N ARG A 55 45.74 31.00 -19.62
CA ARG A 55 47.10 31.26 -20.10
C ARG A 55 47.14 31.46 -21.61
N ASP A 56 46.43 30.60 -22.34
CA ASP A 56 46.56 30.51 -23.79
C ASP A 56 45.47 31.30 -24.54
N GLN A 57 44.36 31.65 -23.88
CA GLN A 57 43.21 32.31 -24.48
C GLN A 57 42.85 33.60 -23.74
N LYS A 58 42.43 34.64 -24.48
CA LYS A 58 41.93 35.90 -23.91
C LYS A 58 40.47 35.76 -23.43
N CYS A 59 40.27 35.00 -22.36
CA CYS A 59 38.95 34.80 -21.78
C CYS A 59 38.95 35.03 -20.27
N ARG A 60 37.75 35.14 -19.70
CA ARG A 60 37.53 35.27 -18.25
C ARG A 60 36.99 33.96 -17.71
N CYS A 61 37.36 33.60 -16.49
CA CYS A 61 36.77 32.46 -15.77
C CYS A 61 36.35 32.87 -14.36
N ARG A 62 35.08 32.66 -14.03
CA ARG A 62 34.54 32.91 -12.68
C ARG A 62 34.49 31.61 -11.89
N ILE A 63 34.92 31.66 -10.63
CA ILE A 63 34.87 30.52 -9.73
C ILE A 63 33.56 30.56 -8.94
N TYR A 64 32.75 29.51 -9.07
CA TYR A 64 31.63 29.24 -8.18
C TYR A 64 32.17 28.60 -6.89
N ALA A 65 32.16 29.37 -5.80
CA ALA A 65 32.76 28.99 -4.53
C ALA A 65 31.68 28.83 -3.44
N PRO A 66 31.24 27.60 -3.12
CA PRO A 66 30.39 27.34 -1.97
C PRO A 66 31.08 27.79 -0.67
N VAL A 67 30.36 28.53 0.18
CA VAL A 67 30.85 28.98 1.50
C VAL A 67 29.77 28.66 2.53
N GLY A 68 30.15 27.92 3.57
CA GLY A 68 29.21 27.50 4.62
C GLY A 68 29.93 26.73 5.74
N LYS A 69 29.19 26.37 6.78
CA LYS A 69 29.73 25.50 7.84
C LYS A 69 29.85 24.07 7.31
N HIS A 70 30.71 23.25 7.93
CA HIS A 70 30.89 21.84 7.53
C HIS A 70 29.56 21.07 7.43
N GLN A 71 28.68 21.22 8.42
CA GLN A 71 27.37 20.55 8.44
C GLN A 71 26.49 20.90 7.22
N ASP A 72 26.54 22.15 6.74
CA ASP A 72 25.70 22.64 5.64
C ASP A 72 26.27 22.17 4.30
N LEU A 73 27.59 22.06 4.20
CA LEU A 73 28.30 21.62 3.01
C LEU A 73 28.21 20.09 2.81
N LEU A 74 28.16 19.31 3.89
CA LEU A 74 28.04 17.84 3.81
C LEU A 74 26.73 17.39 3.17
N ALA A 75 25.61 18.07 3.44
CA ALA A 75 24.32 17.79 2.80
C ALA A 75 24.36 17.97 1.27
N TYR A 76 25.26 18.83 0.79
CA TYR A 76 25.46 19.11 -0.63
C TYR A 76 26.56 18.24 -1.28
N LEU A 77 27.48 17.69 -0.46
CA LEU A 77 28.71 17.06 -0.93
C LEU A 77 28.47 15.83 -1.80
N VAL A 78 27.52 14.96 -1.43
CA VAL A 78 27.23 13.74 -2.21
C VAL A 78 26.86 14.09 -3.64
N ARG A 79 25.89 15.00 -3.84
CA ARG A 79 25.52 15.46 -5.18
C ARG A 79 26.71 16.04 -5.94
N ARG A 80 27.57 16.80 -5.27
CA ARG A 80 28.77 17.40 -5.88
C ARG A 80 29.81 16.34 -6.29
N LEU A 81 29.98 15.28 -5.51
CA LEU A 81 30.81 14.14 -5.88
C LEU A 81 30.23 13.41 -7.10
N LEU A 82 28.92 13.27 -7.18
CA LEU A 82 28.26 12.63 -8.32
C LEU A 82 28.38 13.43 -9.62
N GLU A 83 28.32 14.76 -9.56
CA GLU A 83 28.49 15.65 -10.72
C GLU A 83 29.79 15.36 -11.51
N ASN A 84 30.86 14.94 -10.81
CA ASN A 84 32.17 14.72 -11.43
C ASN A 84 32.73 13.30 -11.28
N GLY A 85 32.08 12.45 -10.49
CA GLY A 85 32.49 11.07 -10.20
C GLY A 85 31.67 10.00 -10.92
N ALA A 86 30.64 10.37 -11.69
CA ALA A 86 29.92 9.40 -12.51
C ALA A 86 30.79 8.84 -13.64
N ASN A 87 30.54 7.60 -14.10
CA ASN A 87 31.32 6.97 -15.17
C ASN A 87 31.31 7.77 -16.48
N SER A 88 30.20 8.47 -16.76
CA SER A 88 30.06 9.35 -17.92
C SER A 88 30.63 10.75 -17.72
N SER A 89 31.13 11.07 -16.52
CA SER A 89 31.71 12.38 -16.26
C SER A 89 33.10 12.49 -16.90
N PHE A 90 33.34 13.59 -17.61
CA PHE A 90 34.64 13.91 -18.21
C PHE A 90 35.78 13.85 -17.18
N VAL A 91 35.53 14.29 -15.94
CA VAL A 91 36.55 14.29 -14.88
C VAL A 91 36.92 12.87 -14.45
N ASN A 92 36.00 11.93 -14.52
CA ASN A 92 36.29 10.51 -14.27
C ASN A 92 36.97 9.86 -15.48
N GLN A 93 36.51 10.17 -16.70
CA GLN A 93 37.09 9.62 -17.92
C GLN A 93 38.54 10.05 -18.15
N ILE A 94 38.91 11.29 -17.81
CA ILE A 94 40.28 11.80 -18.01
C ILE A 94 41.32 11.16 -17.06
N VAL A 95 40.88 10.61 -15.93
CA VAL A 95 41.76 9.88 -15.00
C VAL A 95 41.77 8.37 -15.28
N ASP A 96 40.84 7.87 -16.09
CA ASP A 96 40.81 6.49 -16.54
C ASP A 96 41.77 6.27 -17.73
N THR A 97 42.91 5.64 -17.44
CA THR A 97 43.95 5.36 -18.45
C THR A 97 43.50 4.39 -19.55
N SER A 98 42.34 3.75 -19.43
CA SER A 98 41.79 2.89 -20.49
C SER A 98 41.09 3.67 -21.61
N ILE A 99 40.75 4.94 -21.40
CA ILE A 99 40.07 5.79 -22.39
C ILE A 99 41.09 6.67 -23.11
N THR A 100 41.06 6.66 -24.44
CA THR A 100 42.02 7.45 -25.22
C THR A 100 41.64 8.94 -25.26
N PRO A 101 42.62 9.86 -25.39
CA PRO A 101 42.31 11.27 -25.60
C PRO A 101 41.40 11.53 -26.81
N GLU A 102 41.52 10.73 -27.87
CA GLU A 102 40.69 10.79 -29.08
C GLU A 102 39.23 10.43 -28.77
N ASP A 103 38.99 9.42 -27.94
CA ASP A 103 37.65 9.04 -27.50
C ASP A 103 37.02 10.15 -26.64
N ILE A 104 37.79 10.77 -25.74
CA ILE A 104 37.36 11.88 -24.89
C ILE A 104 37.05 13.13 -25.73
N ALA A 105 37.82 13.38 -26.78
CA ALA A 105 37.69 14.55 -27.65
C ALA A 105 36.72 14.36 -28.83
N ARG A 106 36.01 13.23 -28.89
CA ARG A 106 35.11 12.89 -30.00
C ARG A 106 33.93 13.86 -30.07
N ASP A 107 33.53 14.23 -31.29
CA ASP A 107 32.40 15.14 -31.50
C ASP A 107 31.07 14.50 -31.01
N PRO A 108 30.40 15.07 -30.00
CA PRO A 108 29.13 14.54 -29.51
C PRO A 108 28.01 14.61 -30.57
N PHE A 109 28.10 15.48 -31.57
CA PHE A 109 27.11 15.53 -32.64
C PHE A 109 27.22 14.32 -33.57
N ASP A 110 28.44 13.87 -33.88
CA ASP A 110 28.65 12.65 -34.66
C ASP A 110 28.17 11.42 -33.88
N GLN A 111 28.44 11.38 -32.57
CA GLN A 111 27.92 10.32 -31.69
C GLN A 111 26.39 10.26 -31.73
N VAL A 112 25.71 11.39 -31.49
CA VAL A 112 24.23 11.44 -31.50
C VAL A 112 23.66 11.17 -32.89
N THR A 113 24.28 11.69 -33.95
CA THR A 113 23.85 11.41 -35.33
C THR A 113 24.00 9.93 -35.67
N GLY A 114 25.06 9.28 -35.17
CA GLY A 114 25.30 7.85 -35.30
C GLY A 114 24.26 6.97 -34.60
N LEU A 115 23.62 7.46 -33.52
CA LEU A 115 22.52 6.76 -32.84
C LEU A 115 21.23 6.72 -33.66
N GLY A 116 21.07 7.62 -34.66
CA GLY A 116 19.90 7.63 -35.54
C GLY A 116 18.59 7.80 -34.79
N LYS A 117 17.78 6.74 -34.73
CA LYS A 117 16.47 6.73 -34.01
C LYS A 117 16.59 6.26 -32.56
N ASP A 118 17.71 5.65 -32.18
CA ASP A 118 17.94 5.04 -30.87
C ASP A 118 18.56 6.05 -29.88
N ILE A 119 17.98 7.24 -29.81
CA ILE A 119 18.49 8.36 -29.00
C ILE A 119 18.15 8.18 -27.50
N ALA A 120 17.10 7.41 -27.19
CA ALA A 120 16.72 7.15 -25.80
C ALA A 120 17.61 6.08 -25.17
N ASN A 121 18.01 6.28 -23.91
CA ASN A 121 18.81 5.29 -23.19
C ASN A 121 17.98 4.00 -22.98
N PRO A 122 18.41 2.84 -23.52
CA PRO A 122 17.66 1.59 -23.43
C PRO A 122 17.59 1.03 -22.00
N ASN A 123 18.47 1.46 -21.10
CA ASN A 123 18.52 1.02 -19.70
C ASN A 123 17.55 1.79 -18.79
N ILE A 124 16.92 2.87 -19.28
CA ILE A 124 15.97 3.67 -18.51
C ILE A 124 14.58 3.48 -19.10
N ALA A 125 13.76 2.67 -18.42
CA ALA A 125 12.38 2.48 -18.80
C ALA A 125 11.61 3.81 -18.74
N GLN A 126 10.85 4.14 -19.79
CA GLN A 126 9.93 5.27 -19.73
C GLN A 126 8.84 4.99 -18.69
N PRO A 127 8.25 6.02 -18.03
CA PRO A 127 7.27 5.82 -16.96
C PRO A 127 6.09 4.90 -17.33
N ARG A 128 5.66 4.90 -18.60
CA ARG A 128 4.60 4.03 -19.12
C ARG A 128 4.97 2.53 -19.13
N PHE A 129 6.26 2.20 -19.21
CA PHE A 129 6.78 0.84 -19.40
C PHE A 129 7.57 0.31 -18.20
N ILE A 130 7.46 0.96 -17.03
CA ILE A 130 8.09 0.54 -15.77
C ILE A 130 7.79 -0.91 -15.36
N TYR A 131 6.64 -1.47 -15.77
CA TYR A 131 6.25 -2.86 -15.51
C TYR A 131 6.54 -3.81 -16.68
N GLY A 132 7.32 -3.36 -17.67
CA GLY A 132 7.64 -4.10 -18.88
C GLY A 132 6.46 -4.22 -19.85
N GLU A 133 6.51 -5.22 -20.73
CA GLU A 133 5.50 -5.44 -21.78
C GLU A 133 4.17 -6.00 -21.25
N GLN A 134 4.20 -6.63 -20.07
CA GLN A 134 3.01 -7.28 -19.52
C GLN A 134 1.91 -6.28 -19.12
N ARG A 135 2.28 -5.05 -18.76
CA ARG A 135 1.33 -4.03 -18.31
C ARG A 135 1.92 -2.63 -18.48
N ARG A 136 1.11 -1.71 -19.01
CA ARG A 136 1.44 -0.28 -18.94
C ARG A 136 1.21 0.29 -17.54
N ASN A 137 1.99 1.29 -17.16
CA ASN A 137 1.67 2.11 -15.99
C ASN A 137 0.42 2.97 -16.23
N SER A 138 -0.25 3.34 -15.15
CA SER A 138 -1.26 4.40 -15.14
C SER A 138 -0.67 5.74 -15.60
N LYS A 139 -1.48 6.53 -16.31
CA LYS A 139 -1.11 7.89 -16.73
C LYS A 139 -1.07 8.83 -15.53
N GLY A 140 -0.01 9.63 -15.43
CA GLY A 140 0.05 10.78 -14.52
C GLY A 140 -0.48 12.08 -15.15
N TRP A 141 -0.81 13.04 -14.30
CA TRP A 141 -1.08 14.42 -14.68
C TRP A 141 -0.08 15.33 -13.97
N ASP A 142 0.70 16.08 -14.74
CA ASP A 142 1.74 16.94 -14.18
C ASP A 142 1.11 18.24 -13.64
N ILE A 143 1.03 18.32 -12.31
CA ILE A 143 0.51 19.48 -11.58
C ILE A 143 1.55 20.58 -11.37
N THR A 144 2.73 20.45 -11.98
CA THR A 144 3.79 21.48 -11.98
C THR A 144 3.95 22.15 -13.35
N ASP A 145 3.45 21.52 -14.43
CA ASP A 145 3.40 22.09 -15.78
C ASP A 145 2.19 23.03 -15.94
N ILE A 146 2.45 24.34 -16.00
CA ILE A 146 1.43 25.37 -16.16
C ILE A 146 0.53 25.19 -17.40
N VAL A 147 1.02 24.55 -18.47
CA VAL A 147 0.23 24.29 -19.66
C VAL A 147 -0.75 23.15 -19.41
N GLN A 148 -0.32 22.10 -18.72
CA GLN A 148 -1.19 20.99 -18.31
C GLN A 148 -2.20 21.42 -17.26
N ILE A 149 -1.78 22.16 -16.23
CA ILE A 149 -2.66 22.71 -15.19
C ILE A 149 -3.81 23.50 -15.82
N LYS A 150 -3.51 24.41 -16.76
CA LYS A 150 -4.55 25.20 -17.44
C LYS A 150 -5.54 24.32 -18.21
N LYS A 151 -5.06 23.29 -18.90
CA LYS A 151 -5.92 22.35 -19.65
C LYS A 151 -6.83 21.56 -18.72
N ILE A 152 -6.29 21.03 -17.62
CA ILE A 152 -7.04 20.26 -16.62
C ILE A 152 -8.08 21.17 -15.95
N GLN A 153 -7.67 22.36 -15.49
CA GLN A 153 -8.55 23.34 -14.86
C GLN A 153 -9.72 23.69 -15.79
N GLN A 154 -9.46 24.02 -17.06
CA GLN A 154 -10.50 24.41 -18.02
C GLN A 154 -11.58 23.35 -18.19
N LYS A 155 -11.18 22.07 -18.26
CA LYS A 155 -12.11 20.95 -18.37
C LYS A 155 -12.79 20.60 -17.05
N ARG A 156 -12.08 20.71 -15.93
CA ARG A 156 -12.67 20.44 -14.61
C ARG A 156 -13.71 21.51 -14.24
N GLU A 157 -13.51 22.74 -14.70
CA GLU A 157 -14.43 23.86 -14.44
C GLU A 157 -15.84 23.61 -14.98
N SER A 158 -16.02 22.84 -16.07
CA SER A 158 -17.36 22.49 -16.56
C SER A 158 -18.15 21.63 -15.57
N TRP A 159 -17.47 20.96 -14.64
CA TRP A 159 -18.07 20.11 -13.61
C TRP A 159 -18.27 20.82 -12.26
N ARG A 160 -17.83 22.08 -12.12
CA ARG A 160 -17.80 22.79 -10.83
C ARG A 160 -19.18 22.98 -10.20
N LYS A 161 -20.23 23.09 -11.03
CA LYS A 161 -21.62 23.29 -10.58
C LYS A 161 -22.53 22.12 -10.96
N THR A 162 -21.96 21.01 -11.43
CA THR A 162 -22.75 19.82 -11.78
C THR A 162 -23.38 19.25 -10.52
N THR A 163 -24.62 18.80 -10.62
CA THR A 163 -25.30 18.05 -9.56
C THR A 163 -25.47 16.63 -10.06
N TRP A 164 -24.75 15.69 -9.45
CA TRP A 164 -24.81 14.28 -9.84
C TRP A 164 -26.02 13.57 -9.22
N GLN A 165 -26.37 12.43 -9.80
CA GLN A 165 -27.43 11.56 -9.33
C GLN A 165 -26.83 10.17 -9.15
N ALA A 166 -27.11 9.53 -8.02
CA ALA A 166 -26.80 8.13 -7.77
C ALA A 166 -28.00 7.44 -7.13
N GLY A 167 -28.04 6.13 -7.25
CA GLY A 167 -29.07 5.30 -6.65
C GLY A 167 -28.73 3.82 -6.80
N PRO A 168 -29.62 2.92 -6.37
CA PRO A 168 -29.46 1.50 -6.65
C PRO A 168 -29.36 1.26 -8.16
N MET A 169 -28.25 0.66 -8.62
CA MET A 169 -28.04 0.33 -10.03
C MET A 169 -28.28 -1.16 -10.21
N LEU A 170 -29.56 -1.52 -10.24
CA LEU A 170 -30.01 -2.90 -10.31
C LEU A 170 -30.09 -3.39 -11.76
N ALA A 171 -29.92 -4.70 -11.95
CA ALA A 171 -30.23 -5.33 -13.24
C ALA A 171 -31.73 -5.32 -13.55
N SER A 172 -32.58 -5.32 -12.51
CA SER A 172 -34.05 -5.35 -12.61
C SER A 172 -34.71 -4.03 -12.96
N GLY A 173 -34.02 -2.89 -12.81
CA GLY A 173 -34.58 -1.56 -13.06
C GLY A 173 -34.48 -0.62 -11.85
N GLU A 174 -35.44 0.28 -11.74
CA GLU A 174 -35.44 1.39 -10.77
C GLU A 174 -35.81 0.96 -9.34
N SER A 175 -35.35 1.74 -8.36
CA SER A 175 -35.70 1.64 -6.93
C SER A 175 -36.63 2.79 -6.54
N ASP A 176 -37.41 2.60 -5.47
CA ASP A 176 -38.29 3.62 -4.87
C ASP A 176 -37.80 4.09 -3.48
N GLY A 177 -36.53 3.85 -3.15
CA GLY A 177 -35.95 4.28 -1.88
C GLY A 177 -35.86 5.81 -1.70
N GLU A 178 -35.57 6.23 -0.47
CA GLU A 178 -35.45 7.64 -0.09
C GLU A 178 -34.22 8.29 -0.75
N THR A 179 -34.39 9.52 -1.23
CA THR A 179 -33.29 10.30 -1.81
C THR A 179 -32.72 11.27 -0.79
N ILE A 180 -31.40 11.21 -0.57
CA ILE A 180 -30.67 12.13 0.30
C ILE A 180 -29.79 13.09 -0.52
N GLU A 181 -29.51 14.26 0.05
CA GLU A 181 -28.59 15.25 -0.53
C GLU A 181 -27.15 14.98 -0.08
N VAL A 182 -26.19 15.19 -0.98
CA VAL A 182 -24.76 15.09 -0.71
C VAL A 182 -24.13 16.47 -0.89
N PHE A 183 -23.53 16.99 0.17
CA PHE A 183 -22.91 18.31 0.22
C PHE A 183 -21.39 18.21 0.26
N ASN A 184 -20.72 19.25 -0.24
CA ASN A 184 -19.28 19.33 -0.25
C ASN A 184 -18.74 19.56 1.17
N PRO A 185 -17.82 18.70 1.67
CA PRO A 185 -17.29 18.84 3.03
C PRO A 185 -16.51 20.14 3.26
N ALA A 186 -15.95 20.75 2.21
CA ALA A 186 -15.26 22.03 2.30
C ALA A 186 -16.21 23.23 2.29
N ASN A 187 -17.43 23.06 1.78
CA ASN A 187 -18.42 24.12 1.64
C ASN A 187 -19.85 23.56 1.71
N GLY A 188 -20.48 23.65 2.88
CA GLY A 188 -21.83 23.12 3.11
C GLY A 188 -22.96 23.77 2.30
N ALA A 189 -22.68 24.83 1.52
CA ALA A 189 -23.64 25.40 0.57
C ALA A 189 -23.51 24.82 -0.86
N ASP A 190 -22.46 24.04 -1.14
CA ASP A 190 -22.25 23.40 -2.44
C ASP A 190 -22.90 22.01 -2.46
N LEU A 191 -24.07 21.92 -3.10
CA LEU A 191 -24.78 20.67 -3.36
C LEU A 191 -24.07 19.90 -4.49
N VAL A 192 -23.46 18.76 -4.12
CA VAL A 192 -22.74 17.89 -5.04
C VAL A 192 -23.71 17.03 -5.82
N GLY A 193 -24.73 16.47 -5.17
CA GLY A 193 -25.64 15.55 -5.82
C GLY A 193 -26.72 15.01 -4.91
N HIS A 194 -27.47 14.06 -5.45
CA HIS A 194 -28.48 13.31 -4.70
C HIS A 194 -28.21 11.82 -4.82
N VAL A 195 -28.47 11.09 -3.74
CA VAL A 195 -28.27 9.64 -3.66
C VAL A 195 -29.57 9.00 -3.19
N GLN A 196 -30.20 8.22 -4.06
CA GLN A 196 -31.27 7.32 -3.67
C GLN A 196 -30.69 6.16 -2.87
N GLN A 197 -31.26 5.92 -1.69
CA GLN A 197 -30.86 4.85 -0.78
C GLN A 197 -31.51 3.54 -1.22
N ALA A 198 -30.75 2.44 -1.21
CA ALA A 198 -31.31 1.11 -1.40
C ALA A 198 -32.28 0.74 -0.27
N ASN A 199 -33.26 -0.09 -0.59
CA ASN A 199 -34.18 -0.68 0.37
C ASN A 199 -34.07 -2.22 0.38
N MET A 200 -34.87 -2.90 1.21
CA MET A 200 -34.81 -4.36 1.34
C MET A 200 -35.25 -5.11 0.08
N ALA A 201 -36.16 -4.54 -0.72
CA ALA A 201 -36.57 -5.14 -1.99
C ALA A 201 -35.44 -5.07 -3.03
N ASP A 202 -34.68 -3.96 -3.02
CA ASP A 202 -33.49 -3.80 -3.88
C ASP A 202 -32.43 -4.85 -3.53
N ILE A 203 -32.21 -5.12 -2.25
CA ILE A 203 -31.26 -6.16 -1.80
C ILE A 203 -31.65 -7.54 -2.33
N GLU A 204 -32.91 -7.93 -2.15
CA GLU A 204 -33.41 -9.22 -2.64
C GLU A 204 -33.25 -9.33 -4.16
N SER A 205 -33.64 -8.29 -4.90
CA SER A 205 -33.51 -8.24 -6.35
C SER A 205 -32.04 -8.33 -6.79
N ALA A 206 -31.15 -7.56 -6.16
CA ALA A 206 -29.73 -7.54 -6.49
C ALA A 206 -29.09 -8.92 -6.27
N ILE A 207 -29.39 -9.58 -5.15
CA ILE A 207 -28.86 -10.92 -4.86
C ILE A 207 -29.37 -11.93 -5.88
N GLN A 208 -30.68 -11.96 -6.14
CA GLN A 208 -31.25 -12.89 -7.11
C GLN A 208 -30.62 -12.70 -8.50
N GLN A 209 -30.52 -11.47 -8.98
CA GLN A 209 -29.94 -11.16 -10.28
C GLN A 209 -28.43 -11.46 -10.34
N ALA A 210 -27.70 -11.29 -9.23
CA ALA A 210 -26.30 -11.66 -9.16
C ALA A 210 -26.10 -13.18 -9.19
N CYS A 211 -26.98 -13.95 -8.56
CA CYS A 211 -26.99 -15.41 -8.67
C CYS A 211 -27.27 -15.86 -10.12
N ASP A 212 -28.25 -15.25 -10.79
CA ASP A 212 -28.58 -15.57 -12.17
C ASP A 212 -27.46 -15.14 -13.14
N GLY A 213 -26.85 -13.98 -12.89
CA GLY A 213 -25.69 -13.48 -13.63
C GLY A 213 -24.45 -14.36 -13.48
N PHE A 214 -24.25 -14.95 -12.30
CA PHE A 214 -23.11 -15.79 -11.99
C PHE A 214 -23.03 -17.01 -12.92
N MET A 215 -24.16 -17.63 -13.23
CA MET A 215 -24.24 -18.78 -14.14
C MET A 215 -23.58 -18.53 -15.51
N ASN A 216 -23.60 -17.28 -16.00
CA ASN A 216 -22.98 -16.91 -17.26
C ASN A 216 -21.57 -16.32 -17.06
N TRP A 217 -21.36 -15.55 -15.98
CA TRP A 217 -20.09 -14.85 -15.77
C TRP A 217 -18.96 -15.79 -15.36
N SER A 218 -19.23 -16.81 -14.55
CA SER A 218 -18.23 -17.82 -14.18
C SER A 218 -17.70 -18.60 -15.39
N GLU A 219 -18.54 -18.78 -16.42
CA GLU A 219 -18.19 -19.45 -17.68
C GLU A 219 -17.60 -18.50 -18.73
N THR A 220 -17.67 -17.18 -18.51
CA THR A 220 -17.10 -16.21 -19.44
C THR A 220 -15.58 -16.37 -19.50
N PRO A 221 -14.95 -16.52 -20.68
CA PRO A 221 -13.51 -16.74 -20.79
C PRO A 221 -12.69 -15.66 -20.07
N VAL A 222 -11.59 -16.06 -19.42
CA VAL A 222 -10.75 -15.15 -18.60
C VAL A 222 -10.24 -13.95 -19.41
N GLN A 223 -9.92 -14.16 -20.69
CA GLN A 223 -9.45 -13.10 -21.58
C GLN A 223 -10.53 -12.04 -21.82
N THR A 224 -11.80 -12.44 -21.90
CA THR A 224 -12.94 -11.53 -22.03
C THR A 224 -13.11 -10.71 -20.76
N ARG A 225 -13.04 -11.34 -19.57
CA ARG A 225 -13.12 -10.64 -18.28
C ARG A 225 -11.97 -9.64 -18.13
N ALA A 226 -10.73 -10.07 -18.39
CA ALA A 226 -9.54 -9.24 -18.36
C ALA A 226 -9.62 -8.06 -19.35
N ALA A 227 -10.20 -8.27 -20.55
CA ALA A 227 -10.41 -7.20 -21.51
C ALA A 227 -11.39 -6.13 -21.02
N CYS A 228 -12.45 -6.49 -20.27
CA CYS A 228 -13.33 -5.50 -19.63
C CYS A 228 -12.55 -4.62 -18.64
N LEU A 229 -11.73 -5.23 -17.78
CA LEU A 229 -10.89 -4.50 -16.82
C LEU A 229 -9.91 -3.54 -17.52
N ARG A 230 -9.25 -3.99 -18.59
CA ARG A 230 -8.35 -3.13 -19.37
C ARG A 230 -9.07 -1.97 -20.05
N ARG A 231 -10.30 -2.17 -20.56
CA ARG A 231 -11.12 -1.08 -21.11
C ARG A 231 -11.53 -0.07 -20.04
N LEU A 232 -11.87 -0.55 -18.83
CA LEU A 232 -12.21 0.33 -17.71
C LEU A 232 -11.03 1.24 -17.33
N ALA A 233 -9.80 0.73 -17.35
CA ALA A 233 -8.61 1.53 -17.13
C ALA A 233 -8.51 2.72 -18.11
N ASP A 234 -8.78 2.49 -19.40
CA ASP A 234 -8.81 3.56 -20.41
C ASP A 234 -9.98 4.55 -20.19
N LEU A 235 -11.14 4.06 -19.73
CA LEU A 235 -12.31 4.87 -19.42
C LEU A 235 -12.09 5.79 -18.20
N TYR A 236 -11.41 5.32 -17.15
CA TYR A 236 -11.03 6.19 -16.04
C TYR A 236 -10.07 7.30 -16.46
N GLU A 237 -9.07 6.99 -17.30
CA GLU A 237 -8.15 8.01 -17.80
C GLU A 237 -8.81 9.01 -18.76
N SER A 238 -9.82 8.59 -19.52
CA SER A 238 -10.55 9.45 -20.47
C SER A 238 -11.61 10.34 -19.79
N ASN A 239 -12.09 9.95 -18.62
CA ASN A 239 -13.06 10.70 -17.80
C ASN A 239 -12.41 11.37 -16.57
N ALA A 240 -11.08 11.48 -16.55
CA ALA A 240 -10.35 11.89 -15.35
C ALA A 240 -10.75 13.29 -14.83
N GLU A 241 -11.07 14.24 -15.71
CA GLU A 241 -11.44 15.58 -15.27
C GLU A 241 -12.80 15.63 -14.54
N GLU A 242 -13.75 14.75 -14.90
CA GLU A 242 -15.00 14.58 -14.14
C GLU A 242 -14.73 13.90 -12.79
N LEU A 243 -13.95 12.82 -12.81
CA LEU A 243 -13.59 12.07 -11.60
C LEU A 243 -12.78 12.94 -10.61
N PHE A 244 -11.92 13.84 -11.08
CA PHE A 244 -11.26 14.85 -10.24
C PHE A 244 -12.25 15.82 -9.61
N ALA A 245 -13.30 16.22 -10.34
CA ALA A 245 -14.32 17.11 -9.80
C ALA A 245 -15.13 16.42 -8.70
N LEU A 246 -15.53 15.16 -8.91
CA LEU A 246 -16.20 14.33 -7.89
C LEU A 246 -15.29 14.10 -6.68
N ALA A 247 -14.03 13.69 -6.88
CA ALA A 247 -13.10 13.45 -5.79
C ALA A 247 -12.87 14.70 -4.91
N ALA A 248 -12.81 15.89 -5.53
CA ALA A 248 -12.67 17.15 -4.80
C ALA A 248 -13.95 17.58 -4.09
N ARG A 249 -15.10 17.56 -4.79
CA ARG A 249 -16.37 18.09 -4.26
C ARG A 249 -17.08 17.12 -3.32
N GLU A 250 -17.02 15.82 -3.57
CA GLU A 250 -17.69 14.81 -2.74
C GLU A 250 -16.79 14.36 -1.58
N ALA A 251 -15.53 14.01 -1.86
CA ALA A 251 -14.62 13.39 -0.89
C ALA A 251 -13.57 14.35 -0.30
N GLY A 252 -13.57 15.63 -0.71
CA GLY A 252 -12.65 16.63 -0.18
C GLY A 252 -11.19 16.46 -0.62
N LYS A 253 -10.91 15.72 -1.70
CA LYS A 253 -9.52 15.42 -2.15
C LYS A 253 -8.90 16.56 -2.95
N ASN A 254 -7.67 16.95 -2.58
CA ASN A 254 -6.89 17.91 -3.35
C ASN A 254 -6.43 17.31 -4.70
N TRP A 255 -5.73 18.10 -5.52
CA TRP A 255 -5.29 17.68 -6.85
C TRP A 255 -4.37 16.46 -6.83
N LEU A 256 -3.39 16.45 -5.94
CA LEU A 256 -2.43 15.35 -5.84
C LEU A 256 -3.12 14.05 -5.40
N ASP A 257 -4.04 14.17 -4.45
CA ASP A 257 -4.86 13.06 -3.96
C ASP A 257 -5.80 12.52 -5.04
N ALA A 258 -6.42 13.38 -5.83
CA ALA A 258 -7.28 13.00 -6.94
C ALA A 258 -6.48 12.29 -8.06
N VAL A 259 -5.27 12.78 -8.38
CA VAL A 259 -4.35 12.09 -9.29
C VAL A 259 -3.99 10.70 -8.77
N GLY A 260 -3.63 10.59 -7.49
CA GLY A 260 -3.33 9.31 -6.85
C GLY A 260 -4.50 8.33 -6.92
N GLU A 261 -5.71 8.80 -6.60
CA GLU A 261 -6.95 8.02 -6.61
C GLU A 261 -7.22 7.36 -7.97
N ILE A 262 -7.17 8.15 -9.06
CA ILE A 262 -7.45 7.63 -10.40
C ILE A 262 -6.34 6.68 -10.85
N ARG A 263 -5.08 7.04 -10.60
CA ARG A 263 -3.93 6.19 -10.96
C ARG A 263 -4.01 4.83 -10.29
N GLU A 264 -4.34 4.80 -9.01
CA GLU A 264 -4.47 3.56 -8.25
C GLU A 264 -5.64 2.69 -8.76
N ALA A 265 -6.79 3.29 -9.08
CA ALA A 265 -7.92 2.58 -9.68
C ALA A 265 -7.57 1.96 -11.06
N VAL A 266 -6.84 2.72 -11.89
CA VAL A 266 -6.32 2.26 -13.19
C VAL A 266 -5.32 1.13 -13.01
N ASP A 267 -4.41 1.26 -12.05
CA ASP A 267 -3.39 0.24 -11.78
C ASP A 267 -4.03 -1.05 -11.25
N PHE A 268 -5.06 -0.99 -10.39
CA PHE A 268 -5.85 -2.17 -10.00
C PHE A 268 -6.50 -2.85 -11.20
N ALA A 269 -7.14 -2.09 -12.09
CA ALA A 269 -7.79 -2.64 -13.26
C ALA A 269 -6.80 -3.36 -14.18
N LEU A 270 -5.66 -2.75 -14.47
CA LEU A 270 -4.64 -3.34 -15.32
C LEU A 270 -3.92 -4.51 -14.63
N TYR A 271 -3.64 -4.42 -13.33
CA TYR A 271 -2.96 -5.46 -12.58
C TYR A 271 -3.83 -6.71 -12.43
N TYR A 272 -5.09 -6.57 -12.01
CA TYR A 272 -5.99 -7.71 -11.84
C TYR A 272 -6.45 -8.34 -13.14
N ALA A 273 -6.42 -7.61 -14.26
CA ALA A 273 -6.58 -8.23 -15.58
C ALA A 273 -5.48 -9.28 -15.84
N ASN A 274 -4.23 -8.99 -15.46
CA ASN A 274 -3.12 -9.93 -15.59
C ASN A 274 -3.18 -11.03 -14.53
N GLU A 275 -3.55 -10.71 -13.29
CA GLU A 275 -3.74 -11.74 -12.25
C GLU A 275 -4.84 -12.72 -12.63
N ALA A 276 -5.94 -12.26 -13.24
CA ALA A 276 -7.01 -13.14 -13.73
C ALA A 276 -6.44 -14.24 -14.64
N GLU A 277 -5.60 -13.85 -15.60
CA GLU A 277 -4.95 -14.75 -16.54
C GLU A 277 -3.92 -15.67 -15.84
N ARG A 278 -3.20 -15.19 -14.82
CA ARG A 278 -2.25 -15.99 -14.04
C ARG A 278 -2.92 -17.07 -13.20
N VAL A 279 -4.09 -16.78 -12.63
CA VAL A 279 -4.83 -17.72 -11.79
C VAL A 279 -5.84 -18.56 -12.58
N ASP A 280 -5.83 -18.49 -13.92
CA ASP A 280 -6.74 -19.28 -14.73
C ASP A 280 -6.52 -20.78 -14.52
N GLY A 281 -7.60 -21.54 -14.43
CA GLY A 281 -7.58 -22.96 -14.06
C GLY A 281 -7.29 -23.29 -12.59
N ILE A 282 -6.98 -22.32 -11.72
CA ILE A 282 -6.75 -22.56 -10.27
C ILE A 282 -8.06 -22.47 -9.49
N GLY A 283 -8.71 -23.60 -9.18
CA GLY A 283 -9.99 -23.60 -8.45
C GLY A 283 -11.14 -22.97 -9.25
N GLU A 284 -12.29 -22.75 -8.63
CA GLU A 284 -13.49 -22.22 -9.29
C GLU A 284 -13.92 -20.87 -8.72
N ALA A 285 -14.73 -20.08 -9.44
CA ALA A 285 -15.32 -18.87 -8.87
C ALA A 285 -16.23 -19.25 -7.68
N ARG A 286 -16.31 -18.39 -6.66
CA ARG A 286 -17.06 -18.66 -5.43
C ARG A 286 -18.57 -18.43 -5.56
N GLY A 287 -18.99 -17.42 -6.31
CA GLY A 287 -20.40 -17.03 -6.43
C GLY A 287 -20.59 -15.52 -6.40
N VAL A 288 -21.53 -15.05 -5.58
CA VAL A 288 -21.79 -13.63 -5.35
C VAL A 288 -20.92 -13.11 -4.21
N ILE A 289 -20.12 -12.08 -4.47
CA ILE A 289 -19.26 -11.42 -3.49
C ILE A 289 -19.82 -10.04 -3.16
N VAL A 290 -19.91 -9.72 -1.87
CA VAL A 290 -20.27 -8.36 -1.44
C VAL A 290 -19.00 -7.55 -1.22
N CYS A 291 -18.86 -6.41 -1.90
CA CYS A 291 -17.75 -5.48 -1.75
C CYS A 291 -18.23 -4.24 -0.99
N ILE A 292 -17.75 -4.05 0.23
CA ILE A 292 -18.04 -2.90 1.10
C ILE A 292 -16.80 -2.03 1.19
N SER A 293 -16.88 -0.82 0.65
CA SER A 293 -15.73 0.08 0.46
C SER A 293 -15.83 1.35 1.31
N PRO A 294 -14.70 1.98 1.64
CA PRO A 294 -14.63 3.13 2.51
C PRO A 294 -14.76 4.45 1.71
N TRP A 295 -15.03 5.54 2.41
CA TRP A 295 -15.17 6.87 1.82
C TRP A 295 -13.83 7.54 1.49
N ASN A 296 -12.74 7.08 2.09
CA ASN A 296 -11.46 7.80 2.02
C ASN A 296 -10.64 7.47 0.76
N PHE A 297 -10.95 6.37 0.08
CA PHE A 297 -10.50 6.04 -1.28
C PHE A 297 -11.72 5.56 -2.09
N PRO A 298 -12.63 6.50 -2.39
CA PRO A 298 -13.98 6.16 -2.85
C PRO A 298 -14.02 5.65 -4.30
N LEU A 299 -12.93 5.79 -5.05
CA LEU A 299 -12.77 5.22 -6.38
C LEU A 299 -11.73 4.10 -6.39
N ALA A 300 -10.55 4.30 -5.79
CA ALA A 300 -9.45 3.34 -5.87
C ALA A 300 -9.74 2.02 -5.15
N ILE A 301 -10.08 2.06 -3.85
CA ILE A 301 -10.39 0.85 -3.08
C ILE A 301 -11.72 0.25 -3.54
N PHE A 302 -12.73 1.08 -3.81
CA PHE A 302 -14.00 0.65 -4.41
C PHE A 302 -13.76 -0.21 -5.66
N THR A 303 -12.98 0.32 -6.60
CA THR A 303 -12.61 -0.37 -7.83
C THR A 303 -11.78 -1.63 -7.55
N GLY A 304 -10.74 -1.53 -6.72
CA GLY A 304 -9.82 -2.63 -6.45
C GLY A 304 -10.52 -3.87 -5.88
N GLN A 305 -11.42 -3.68 -4.92
CA GLN A 305 -12.21 -4.78 -4.34
C GLN A 305 -13.08 -5.47 -5.40
N ILE A 306 -13.83 -4.68 -6.17
CA ILE A 306 -14.78 -5.17 -7.17
C ILE A 306 -14.04 -5.91 -8.29
N LEU A 307 -13.00 -5.30 -8.86
CA LEU A 307 -12.31 -5.85 -10.02
C LEU A 307 -11.58 -7.15 -9.70
N ALA A 308 -11.06 -7.32 -8.48
CA ALA A 308 -10.45 -8.59 -8.07
C ALA A 308 -11.47 -9.74 -8.02
N ALA A 309 -12.67 -9.49 -7.48
CA ALA A 309 -13.73 -10.48 -7.44
C ALA A 309 -14.25 -10.82 -8.85
N LEU A 310 -14.46 -9.80 -9.70
CA LEU A 310 -14.87 -9.97 -11.10
C LEU A 310 -13.81 -10.72 -11.92
N ALA A 311 -12.53 -10.41 -11.74
CA ALA A 311 -11.40 -11.10 -12.38
C ALA A 311 -11.41 -12.60 -12.10
N ALA A 312 -11.68 -12.98 -10.85
CA ALA A 312 -11.83 -14.37 -10.41
C ALA A 312 -13.11 -15.07 -10.90
N GLY A 313 -14.00 -14.38 -11.64
CA GLY A 313 -15.22 -14.94 -12.21
C GLY A 313 -16.46 -14.85 -11.30
N ASN A 314 -16.40 -14.06 -10.23
CA ASN A 314 -17.54 -13.85 -9.32
C ASN A 314 -18.45 -12.72 -9.82
N CYS A 315 -19.72 -12.75 -9.42
CA CYS A 315 -20.58 -11.57 -9.48
C CYS A 315 -20.43 -10.74 -8.21
N VAL A 316 -20.71 -9.44 -8.29
CA VAL A 316 -20.44 -8.50 -7.22
C VAL A 316 -21.67 -7.64 -6.90
N ILE A 317 -21.93 -7.48 -5.61
CA ILE A 317 -22.81 -6.43 -5.08
C ILE A 317 -21.92 -5.42 -4.36
N ALA A 318 -21.84 -4.22 -4.92
CA ALA A 318 -21.03 -3.12 -4.41
C ALA A 318 -21.86 -2.24 -3.46
N LYS A 319 -21.37 -2.09 -2.23
CA LYS A 319 -21.92 -1.18 -1.23
C LYS A 319 -20.84 -0.11 -0.93
N PRO A 320 -20.97 1.11 -1.45
CA PRO A 320 -20.04 2.19 -1.14
C PRO A 320 -20.31 2.76 0.25
N ALA A 321 -19.34 3.50 0.80
CA ALA A 321 -19.59 4.36 1.96
C ALA A 321 -20.66 5.41 1.62
N GLU A 322 -21.47 5.77 2.62
CA GLU A 322 -22.62 6.67 2.46
C GLU A 322 -22.18 8.05 1.95
N GLN A 323 -21.04 8.53 2.45
CA GLN A 323 -20.48 9.84 2.15
C GLN A 323 -20.05 10.01 0.69
N THR A 324 -19.77 8.92 -0.04
CA THR A 324 -19.11 8.98 -1.35
C THR A 324 -19.77 8.07 -2.40
N SER A 325 -21.10 8.10 -2.46
CA SER A 325 -21.88 7.23 -3.35
C SER A 325 -21.97 7.73 -4.80
N LEU A 326 -21.75 9.02 -5.07
CA LEU A 326 -21.82 9.60 -6.42
C LEU A 326 -20.64 9.14 -7.28
N ILE A 327 -19.40 9.23 -6.78
CA ILE A 327 -18.22 8.73 -7.50
C ILE A 327 -18.26 7.21 -7.69
N ALA A 328 -18.82 6.47 -6.72
CA ALA A 328 -19.03 5.04 -6.82
C ALA A 328 -20.05 4.67 -7.92
N ALA A 329 -21.16 5.40 -8.02
CA ALA A 329 -22.12 5.23 -9.10
C ALA A 329 -21.50 5.54 -10.47
N ARG A 330 -20.75 6.65 -10.58
CA ARG A 330 -20.03 6.98 -11.81
C ARG A 330 -19.03 5.90 -12.21
N ALA A 331 -18.33 5.31 -11.24
CA ALA A 331 -17.43 4.19 -11.48
C ALA A 331 -18.16 2.95 -12.02
N LEU A 332 -19.35 2.64 -11.48
CA LEU A 332 -20.18 1.52 -11.94
C LEU A 332 -20.71 1.72 -13.37
N GLU A 333 -21.12 2.95 -13.71
CA GLU A 333 -21.51 3.30 -15.09
C GLU A 333 -20.38 3.01 -16.08
N LEU A 334 -19.14 3.40 -15.73
CA LEU A 334 -17.96 3.12 -16.53
C LEU A 334 -17.63 1.62 -16.58
N MET A 335 -17.91 0.86 -15.52
CA MET A 335 -17.79 -0.62 -15.54
C MET A 335 -18.77 -1.25 -16.54
N HIS A 336 -20.01 -0.75 -16.61
CA HIS A 336 -20.97 -1.20 -17.62
C HIS A 336 -20.56 -0.79 -19.03
N GLU A 337 -20.07 0.44 -19.22
CA GLU A 337 -19.53 0.90 -20.50
C GLU A 337 -18.30 0.07 -20.94
N ALA A 338 -17.48 -0.38 -19.99
CA ALA A 338 -16.38 -1.30 -20.24
C ALA A 338 -16.85 -2.71 -20.66
N GLY A 339 -18.15 -3.00 -20.60
CA GLY A 339 -18.76 -4.26 -21.03
C GLY A 339 -18.99 -5.26 -19.89
N ILE A 340 -18.96 -4.85 -18.63
CA ILE A 340 -19.36 -5.71 -17.51
C ILE A 340 -20.90 -5.71 -17.42
N PRO A 341 -21.58 -6.87 -17.56
CA PRO A 341 -23.04 -6.91 -17.59
C PRO A 341 -23.71 -6.45 -16.28
N LYS A 342 -24.91 -5.88 -16.36
CA LYS A 342 -25.66 -5.42 -15.17
C LYS A 342 -25.90 -6.51 -14.11
N PRO A 343 -26.28 -7.75 -14.46
CA PRO A 343 -26.44 -8.81 -13.45
C PRO A 343 -25.12 -9.19 -12.76
N VAL A 344 -23.97 -8.85 -13.36
CA VAL A 344 -22.65 -9.24 -12.86
C VAL A 344 -22.12 -8.27 -11.81
N ILE A 345 -22.46 -6.99 -11.93
CA ILE A 345 -22.07 -5.95 -10.98
C ILE A 345 -23.24 -5.01 -10.75
N GLN A 346 -23.65 -4.87 -9.49
CA GLN A 346 -24.76 -4.00 -9.08
C GLN A 346 -24.32 -3.12 -7.90
N LEU A 347 -24.92 -1.93 -7.77
CA LEU A 347 -24.62 -0.98 -6.70
C LEU A 347 -25.82 -0.83 -5.77
N LEU A 348 -25.58 -0.91 -4.46
CA LEU A 348 -26.57 -0.65 -3.43
C LEU A 348 -26.04 0.44 -2.47
N PRO A 349 -26.28 1.74 -2.76
CA PRO A 349 -25.98 2.81 -1.83
C PRO A 349 -26.82 2.67 -0.56
N GLY A 350 -26.22 2.92 0.59
CA GLY A 350 -26.97 3.29 1.78
C GLY A 350 -26.36 2.88 3.10
N ALA A 351 -27.15 2.95 4.18
CA ALA A 351 -26.61 2.84 5.53
C ALA A 351 -25.96 1.47 5.82
N GLY A 352 -24.77 1.48 6.41
CA GLY A 352 -24.06 0.25 6.79
C GLY A 352 -24.87 -0.65 7.75
N ALA A 353 -25.57 -0.04 8.70
CA ALA A 353 -26.35 -0.73 9.72
C ALA A 353 -27.58 -1.49 9.18
N SER A 354 -28.12 -1.08 8.03
CA SER A 354 -29.24 -1.76 7.38
C SER A 354 -28.78 -2.56 6.17
N ILE A 355 -28.22 -1.89 5.16
CA ILE A 355 -27.88 -2.50 3.86
C ILE A 355 -26.69 -3.44 4.00
N GLY A 356 -25.61 -2.99 4.66
CA GLY A 356 -24.43 -3.82 4.90
C GLY A 356 -24.74 -5.03 5.79
N ALA A 357 -25.52 -4.83 6.85
CA ALA A 357 -25.95 -5.91 7.74
C ALA A 357 -26.85 -6.94 7.04
N ALA A 358 -27.79 -6.51 6.20
CA ALA A 358 -28.65 -7.41 5.44
C ALA A 358 -27.85 -8.25 4.43
N LEU A 359 -26.96 -7.61 3.65
CA LEU A 359 -26.11 -8.31 2.69
C LEU A 359 -25.21 -9.36 3.36
N THR A 360 -24.64 -9.04 4.52
CA THR A 360 -23.75 -9.95 5.27
C THR A 360 -24.50 -11.02 6.08
N ALA A 361 -25.83 -11.05 6.02
CA ALA A 361 -26.70 -12.04 6.65
C ALA A 361 -27.43 -12.96 5.65
N ASP A 362 -27.23 -12.78 4.33
CA ASP A 362 -27.88 -13.61 3.32
C ASP A 362 -27.02 -14.83 2.93
N ALA A 363 -27.60 -16.03 3.07
CA ALA A 363 -26.89 -17.29 2.86
C ALA A 363 -26.46 -17.54 1.40
N ARG A 364 -26.99 -16.78 0.42
CA ARG A 364 -26.59 -16.85 -0.99
C ARG A 364 -25.27 -16.11 -1.26
N ILE A 365 -24.81 -15.26 -0.34
CA ILE A 365 -23.54 -14.55 -0.47
C ILE A 365 -22.38 -15.53 -0.21
N ALA A 366 -21.48 -15.61 -1.17
CA ALA A 366 -20.37 -16.53 -1.18
C ALA A 366 -19.10 -15.98 -0.50
N GLY A 367 -19.06 -14.69 -0.16
CA GLY A 367 -17.95 -14.03 0.52
C GLY A 367 -18.11 -12.52 0.60
N VAL A 368 -17.30 -11.89 1.45
CA VAL A 368 -17.31 -10.43 1.67
C VAL A 368 -15.90 -9.88 1.57
N CYS A 369 -15.73 -8.80 0.82
CA CYS A 369 -14.53 -7.98 0.79
C CYS A 369 -14.86 -6.63 1.42
N PHE A 370 -14.21 -6.30 2.53
CA PHE A 370 -14.48 -5.13 3.35
C PHE A 370 -13.22 -4.31 3.54
N THR A 371 -13.36 -2.99 3.47
CA THR A 371 -12.35 -2.07 3.96
C THR A 371 -12.99 -0.97 4.80
N GLY A 372 -12.50 -0.79 6.03
CA GLY A 372 -13.08 0.17 6.99
C GLY A 372 -12.56 -0.04 8.41
N SER A 373 -13.36 0.25 9.44
CA SER A 373 -12.92 0.13 10.83
C SER A 373 -12.86 -1.33 11.31
N THR A 374 -11.96 -1.62 12.26
CA THR A 374 -11.83 -2.93 12.91
C THR A 374 -13.14 -3.37 13.58
N ILE A 375 -13.85 -2.44 14.22
CA ILE A 375 -15.15 -2.71 14.87
C ILE A 375 -16.18 -3.16 13.85
N THR A 376 -16.29 -2.48 12.71
CA THR A 376 -17.23 -2.88 11.65
C THR A 376 -16.84 -4.23 11.04
N ALA A 377 -15.54 -4.49 10.84
CA ALA A 377 -15.07 -5.80 10.36
C ALA A 377 -15.44 -6.94 11.33
N GLN A 378 -15.33 -6.72 12.65
CA GLN A 378 -15.77 -7.68 13.67
C GLN A 378 -17.28 -7.91 13.60
N HIS A 379 -18.10 -6.87 13.48
CA HIS A 379 -19.55 -7.03 13.31
C HIS A 379 -19.91 -7.82 12.04
N ILE A 380 -19.25 -7.53 10.91
CA ILE A 380 -19.41 -8.29 9.67
C ILE A 380 -19.03 -9.76 9.89
N ASN A 381 -17.89 -10.03 10.54
CA ASN A 381 -17.44 -11.39 10.81
C ASN A 381 -18.46 -12.19 11.65
N HIS A 382 -18.99 -11.58 12.72
CA HIS A 382 -20.03 -12.18 13.55
C HIS A 382 -21.29 -12.50 12.74
N ASN A 383 -21.75 -11.54 11.94
CA ASN A 383 -22.96 -11.71 11.13
C ASN A 383 -22.78 -12.83 10.09
N MET A 384 -21.64 -12.84 9.40
CA MET A 384 -21.31 -13.90 8.44
C MET A 384 -21.21 -15.28 9.10
N ALA A 385 -20.58 -15.37 10.29
CA ALA A 385 -20.43 -16.65 10.99
C ALA A 385 -21.77 -17.28 11.38
N LYS A 386 -22.80 -16.44 11.62
CA LYS A 386 -24.15 -16.90 11.93
C LYS A 386 -24.93 -17.33 10.69
N HIS A 387 -24.73 -16.67 9.56
CA HIS A 387 -25.66 -16.74 8.44
C HIS A 387 -25.09 -17.36 7.15
N LEU A 388 -23.81 -17.16 6.85
CA LEU A 388 -23.19 -17.62 5.60
C LEU A 388 -22.61 -19.03 5.73
N ALA A 389 -22.17 -19.58 4.60
CA ALA A 389 -21.40 -20.81 4.57
C ALA A 389 -20.11 -20.68 5.40
N ALA A 390 -19.72 -21.76 6.09
CA ALA A 390 -18.58 -21.72 7.01
C ALA A 390 -17.24 -21.42 6.30
N ASP A 391 -17.15 -21.68 4.99
CA ASP A 391 -16.00 -21.41 4.13
C ASP A 391 -16.06 -20.06 3.39
N ALA A 392 -17.13 -19.26 3.57
CA ALA A 392 -17.27 -17.95 2.92
C ALA A 392 -16.15 -16.99 3.41
N PRO A 393 -15.25 -16.51 2.54
CA PRO A 393 -14.13 -15.68 2.97
C PRO A 393 -14.62 -14.29 3.40
N LEU A 394 -14.02 -13.78 4.47
CA LEU A 394 -13.97 -12.36 4.76
C LEU A 394 -12.55 -11.89 4.46
N ILE A 395 -12.41 -11.01 3.46
CA ILE A 395 -11.19 -10.23 3.26
C ILE A 395 -11.46 -8.87 3.90
N ALA A 396 -10.85 -8.61 5.05
CA ALA A 396 -11.03 -7.36 5.77
C ALA A 396 -9.69 -6.63 5.87
N GLU A 397 -9.60 -5.46 5.22
CA GLU A 397 -8.53 -4.50 5.42
C GLU A 397 -9.05 -3.41 6.36
N THR A 398 -8.32 -3.12 7.43
CA THR A 398 -8.79 -2.22 8.48
C THR A 398 -7.73 -1.19 8.87
N GLY A 399 -7.99 -0.41 9.93
CA GLY A 399 -7.15 0.69 10.36
C GLY A 399 -5.77 0.29 10.88
N GLY A 400 -4.98 1.29 11.27
CA GLY A 400 -3.64 1.09 11.83
C GLY A 400 -3.26 2.18 12.81
N LEU A 401 -2.52 1.81 13.86
CA LEU A 401 -1.76 2.74 14.69
C LEU A 401 -0.34 2.86 14.13
N ASN A 402 -0.23 3.44 12.94
CA ASN A 402 1.02 3.45 12.19
C ASN A 402 2.06 4.36 12.84
N ALA A 403 3.28 3.85 12.97
CA ALA A 403 4.37 4.55 13.63
C ALA A 403 5.55 4.79 12.66
N MET A 404 6.33 5.82 12.96
CA MET A 404 7.61 6.09 12.30
C MET A 404 8.70 6.28 13.35
N ILE A 405 9.84 5.61 13.17
CA ILE A 405 11.04 5.82 14.00
C ILE A 405 12.04 6.67 13.23
N VAL A 406 12.53 7.73 13.87
CA VAL A 406 13.57 8.62 13.36
C VAL A 406 14.75 8.62 14.32
N ASP A 407 15.91 8.16 13.84
CA ASP A 407 17.15 8.18 14.63
C ASP A 407 18.02 9.41 14.32
N SER A 408 19.09 9.61 15.09
CA SER A 408 19.95 10.79 14.96
C SER A 408 20.76 10.86 13.64
N SER A 409 20.77 9.80 12.84
CA SER A 409 21.49 9.77 11.55
C SER A 409 20.65 10.29 10.39
N ALA A 410 19.32 10.40 10.58
CA ALA A 410 18.40 10.88 9.59
C ALA A 410 18.66 12.36 9.20
N LEU A 411 18.33 12.72 7.95
CA LEU A 411 18.36 14.11 7.51
C LEU A 411 17.05 14.82 7.91
N PRO A 412 17.07 15.83 8.80
CA PRO A 412 15.84 16.46 9.30
C PRO A 412 14.90 16.98 8.21
N GLU A 413 15.44 17.52 7.12
CA GLU A 413 14.66 18.07 6.00
C GLU A 413 13.87 16.99 5.25
N GLN A 414 14.45 15.80 5.06
CA GLN A 414 13.76 14.65 4.48
C GLN A 414 12.66 14.15 5.42
N VAL A 415 13.00 14.01 6.71
CA VAL A 415 12.05 13.56 7.74
C VAL A 415 10.85 14.48 7.82
N VAL A 416 11.06 15.80 7.89
CA VAL A 416 9.96 16.78 8.00
C VAL A 416 9.05 16.71 6.78
N ARG A 417 9.59 16.69 5.57
CA ARG A 417 8.82 16.52 4.33
C ARG A 417 7.95 15.25 4.39
N ASP A 418 8.54 14.14 4.80
CA ASP A 418 7.89 12.83 4.79
C ASP A 418 6.88 12.66 5.93
N VAL A 419 7.12 13.28 7.09
CA VAL A 419 6.19 13.36 8.22
C VAL A 419 4.98 14.23 7.86
N LEU A 420 5.17 15.39 7.23
CA LEU A 420 4.07 16.26 6.79
C LEU A 420 3.16 15.52 5.82
N ALA A 421 3.74 14.90 4.77
CA ALA A 421 2.99 14.12 3.81
C ALA A 421 2.25 12.96 4.50
N SER A 422 2.96 12.17 5.32
CA SER A 422 2.37 10.98 5.95
C SER A 422 1.27 11.30 6.97
N SER A 423 1.32 12.47 7.64
CA SER A 423 0.39 12.80 8.73
C SER A 423 -0.79 13.66 8.27
N PHE A 424 -0.58 14.56 7.31
CA PHE A 424 -1.54 15.63 7.01
C PHE A 424 -2.09 15.60 5.57
N GLN A 425 -1.44 14.92 4.62
CA GLN A 425 -2.01 14.74 3.28
C GLN A 425 -3.37 14.03 3.38
N SER A 426 -4.35 14.48 2.58
CA SER A 426 -5.76 14.04 2.68
C SER A 426 -6.39 14.28 4.06
N ALA A 427 -5.95 15.32 4.78
CA ALA A 427 -6.30 15.57 6.17
C ALA A 427 -6.04 14.37 7.10
N GLY A 428 -4.99 13.59 6.83
CA GLY A 428 -4.66 12.39 7.62
C GLY A 428 -5.68 11.26 7.50
N GLN A 429 -6.63 11.33 6.56
CA GLN A 429 -7.70 10.35 6.37
C GLN A 429 -7.25 9.16 5.50
N ARG A 430 -6.03 8.67 5.73
CA ARG A 430 -5.49 7.47 5.08
C ARG A 430 -5.30 6.40 6.15
N CYS A 431 -5.68 5.16 5.88
CA CYS A 431 -5.37 4.04 6.79
C CYS A 431 -3.87 3.89 7.02
N SER A 432 -3.03 4.31 6.06
CA SER A 432 -1.56 4.36 6.14
C SER A 432 -0.97 5.61 6.78
N ALA A 433 -1.78 6.59 7.17
CA ALA A 433 -1.28 7.86 7.70
C ALA A 433 -0.48 7.65 8.99
N LEU A 434 0.57 8.47 9.18
CA LEU A 434 1.41 8.46 10.36
C LEU A 434 0.62 8.95 11.58
N ARG A 435 0.48 8.08 12.58
CA ARG A 435 -0.23 8.37 13.83
C ARG A 435 0.75 8.70 14.96
N MET A 436 1.89 8.02 15.00
CA MET A 436 2.86 8.10 16.08
C MET A 436 4.30 8.26 15.55
N LEU A 437 4.91 9.42 15.77
CA LEU A 437 6.31 9.68 15.44
C LEU A 437 7.18 9.50 16.69
N TYR A 438 8.13 8.58 16.61
CA TYR A 438 9.17 8.38 17.61
C TYR A 438 10.47 9.04 17.16
N ILE A 439 10.97 9.98 17.95
CA ILE A 439 12.18 10.74 17.62
C ILE A 439 13.27 10.44 18.64
N GLN A 440 14.47 10.08 18.18
CA GLN A 440 15.60 9.93 19.08
C GLN A 440 15.89 11.27 19.78
N LYS A 441 16.04 11.22 21.10
CA LYS A 441 16.11 12.40 21.98
C LYS A 441 17.15 13.44 21.54
N ASP A 442 18.31 13.01 21.04
CA ASP A 442 19.41 13.88 20.62
C ASP A 442 19.06 14.88 19.52
N ILE A 443 18.05 14.59 18.70
CA ILE A 443 17.63 15.43 17.56
C ILE A 443 16.22 16.01 17.72
N ALA A 444 15.51 15.67 18.80
CA ALA A 444 14.08 15.95 18.94
C ALA A 444 13.74 17.44 18.86
N ASP A 445 14.44 18.29 19.62
CA ASP A 445 14.11 19.72 19.67
C ASP A 445 14.29 20.40 18.31
N LYS A 446 15.43 20.17 17.64
CA LYS A 446 15.73 20.74 16.32
C LYS A 446 14.78 20.22 15.24
N LEU A 447 14.44 18.93 15.29
CA LEU A 447 13.52 18.34 14.33
C LEU A 447 12.09 18.89 14.51
N LEU A 448 11.63 19.03 15.76
CA LEU A 448 10.32 19.60 16.06
C LEU A 448 10.22 21.08 15.70
N GLU A 449 11.27 21.87 15.92
CA GLU A 449 11.33 23.27 15.47
C GLU A 449 11.14 23.37 13.95
N MET A 450 11.87 22.56 13.18
CA MET A 450 11.74 22.52 11.72
C MET A 450 10.37 22.03 11.28
N LEU A 451 9.82 20.99 11.93
CA LEU A 451 8.49 20.47 11.66
C LEU A 451 7.43 21.55 11.89
N PHE A 452 7.48 22.28 13.00
CA PHE A 452 6.51 23.33 13.30
C PHE A 452 6.59 24.50 12.32
N GLY A 453 7.80 24.91 11.92
CA GLY A 453 7.96 25.92 10.88
C GLY A 453 7.40 25.45 9.53
N ALA A 454 7.64 24.20 9.15
CA ALA A 454 7.08 23.65 7.91
C ALA A 454 5.55 23.46 7.98
N MET A 455 4.99 23.19 9.17
CA MET A 455 3.54 23.19 9.38
C MET A 455 2.91 24.57 9.21
N ASP A 456 3.61 25.65 9.55
CA ASP A 456 3.11 27.02 9.37
C ASP A 456 2.93 27.41 7.90
N GLU A 457 3.61 26.71 6.99
CA GLU A 457 3.51 26.90 5.54
C GLU A 457 2.37 26.10 4.90
N LEU A 458 1.67 25.24 5.66
CA LEU A 458 0.55 24.45 5.14
C LEU A 458 -0.68 25.33 4.89
N SER A 459 -1.23 25.23 3.68
CA SER A 459 -2.50 25.86 3.32
C SER A 459 -3.67 24.90 3.53
N VAL A 460 -4.49 25.15 4.57
CA VAL A 460 -5.74 24.42 4.83
C VAL A 460 -6.91 25.13 4.14
N GLY A 461 -7.69 24.43 3.30
CA GLY A 461 -8.78 25.09 2.59
C GLY A 461 -9.50 24.27 1.51
N ASP A 462 -10.11 24.98 0.54
CA ASP A 462 -10.90 24.39 -0.54
C ASP A 462 -10.01 23.47 -1.42
N PRO A 463 -10.28 22.15 -1.48
CA PRO A 463 -9.48 21.20 -2.24
C PRO A 463 -9.56 21.42 -3.77
N TRP A 464 -10.51 22.23 -4.25
CA TRP A 464 -10.54 22.67 -5.65
C TRP A 464 -9.31 23.49 -6.04
N LEU A 465 -8.71 24.23 -5.10
CA LEU A 465 -7.58 25.10 -5.37
C LEU A 465 -6.27 24.31 -5.41
N LEU A 466 -5.41 24.62 -6.38
CA LEU A 466 -4.08 24.00 -6.49
C LEU A 466 -3.17 24.34 -5.29
N SER A 467 -3.40 25.49 -4.65
CA SER A 467 -2.65 25.97 -3.50
C SER A 467 -3.04 25.31 -2.17
N THR A 468 -4.03 24.40 -2.17
CA THR A 468 -4.49 23.75 -0.94
C THR A 468 -3.69 22.47 -0.69
N ASP A 469 -3.02 22.42 0.46
CA ASP A 469 -2.28 21.24 0.91
C ASP A 469 -3.20 20.27 1.66
N VAL A 470 -4.03 20.80 2.56
CA VAL A 470 -4.89 20.03 3.45
C VAL A 470 -6.37 20.41 3.25
N GLY A 471 -7.17 19.42 2.84
CA GLY A 471 -8.62 19.57 2.65
C GLY A 471 -9.43 19.38 3.94
N PRO A 472 -10.77 19.29 3.84
CA PRO A 472 -11.66 19.02 4.97
C PRO A 472 -11.61 17.55 5.41
N VAL A 473 -12.13 17.26 6.60
CA VAL A 473 -12.54 15.91 6.98
C VAL A 473 -13.93 15.59 6.42
N ILE A 474 -14.24 14.30 6.29
CA ILE A 474 -15.37 13.85 5.46
C ILE A 474 -16.76 14.28 5.97
N ASP A 475 -16.98 14.26 7.28
CA ASP A 475 -18.29 14.54 7.87
C ASP A 475 -18.20 15.15 9.28
N VAL A 476 -19.36 15.54 9.81
CA VAL A 476 -19.48 16.18 11.14
C VAL A 476 -19.08 15.22 12.25
N ALA A 477 -19.34 13.92 12.12
CA ALA A 477 -19.00 12.93 13.14
C ALA A 477 -17.48 12.76 13.26
N ALA A 478 -16.78 12.67 12.13
CA ALA A 478 -15.33 12.68 12.05
C ALA A 478 -14.75 13.95 12.68
N LYS A 479 -15.22 15.13 12.24
CA LYS A 479 -14.77 16.42 12.80
C LYS A 479 -14.93 16.46 14.31
N THR A 480 -16.13 16.14 14.81
CA THR A 480 -16.45 16.17 16.24
C THR A 480 -15.56 15.22 17.04
N LYS A 481 -15.32 14.00 16.53
CA LYS A 481 -14.46 13.02 17.20
C LYS A 481 -13.02 13.53 17.31
N ILE A 482 -12.47 14.06 16.22
CA ILE A 482 -11.08 14.51 16.18
C ILE A 482 -10.89 15.78 17.02
N ASP A 483 -11.79 16.75 16.92
CA ASP A 483 -11.73 17.98 17.72
C ASP A 483 -11.77 17.66 19.22
N LYS A 484 -12.68 16.78 19.66
CA LYS A 484 -12.74 16.33 21.06
C LYS A 484 -11.45 15.69 21.56
N HIS A 485 -10.79 14.89 20.72
CA HIS A 485 -9.50 14.30 21.07
C HIS A 485 -8.42 15.38 21.24
N CYS A 486 -8.35 16.34 20.32
CA CYS A 486 -7.41 17.46 20.39
C CYS A 486 -7.67 18.35 21.60
N GLU A 487 -8.93 18.68 21.90
CA GLU A 487 -9.35 19.45 23.08
C GLU A 487 -8.94 18.73 24.37
N ALA A 488 -9.26 17.44 24.51
CA ALA A 488 -8.92 16.65 25.69
C ALA A 488 -7.39 16.55 25.91
N MET A 489 -6.59 16.51 24.85
CA MET A 489 -5.12 16.51 24.95
C MET A 489 -4.56 17.91 25.25
N SER A 490 -5.20 18.96 24.75
CA SER A 490 -4.88 20.35 25.10
C SER A 490 -5.11 20.62 26.59
N GLU A 491 -6.25 20.18 27.14
CA GLU A 491 -6.57 20.29 28.57
C GLU A 491 -5.56 19.54 29.45
N LYS A 492 -4.98 18.45 28.94
CA LYS A 492 -3.89 17.69 29.58
C LYS A 492 -2.51 18.34 29.42
N GLY A 493 -2.40 19.50 28.75
CA GLY A 493 -1.13 20.20 28.50
C GLY A 493 -0.22 19.50 27.49
N LYS A 494 -0.77 18.64 26.62
CA LYS A 494 0.00 17.82 25.66
C LYS A 494 0.04 18.39 24.24
N LEU A 495 -0.76 19.41 23.93
CA LEU A 495 -0.76 20.07 22.63
C LEU A 495 0.57 20.81 22.40
N LEU A 496 1.26 20.51 21.29
CA LEU A 496 2.53 21.15 20.91
C LEU A 496 2.36 22.19 19.80
N LYS A 497 1.54 21.88 18.80
CA LYS A 497 1.33 22.74 17.62
C LYS A 497 -0.07 22.51 17.05
N GLN A 498 -0.69 23.58 16.57
CA GLN A 498 -1.94 23.53 15.81
C GLN A 498 -1.92 24.64 14.76
N VAL A 499 -2.30 24.31 13.52
CA VAL A 499 -2.34 25.26 12.39
C VAL A 499 -3.72 25.92 12.32
N ALA A 500 -3.78 27.18 11.85
CA ALA A 500 -5.04 27.87 11.63
C ALA A 500 -5.89 27.19 10.55
N ILE A 501 -7.21 27.26 10.70
CA ILE A 501 -8.18 26.69 9.75
C ILE A 501 -9.21 27.74 9.32
N PRO A 502 -9.85 27.56 8.15
CA PRO A 502 -11.01 28.36 7.76
C PRO A 502 -12.18 28.24 8.77
N GLU A 503 -12.98 29.29 8.89
CA GLU A 503 -14.15 29.32 9.80
C GLU A 503 -15.32 28.44 9.32
N GLN A 504 -15.43 28.23 8.00
CA GLN A 504 -16.52 27.48 7.37
C GLN A 504 -15.99 26.20 6.72
N GLY A 505 -16.83 25.17 6.65
CA GLY A 505 -16.47 23.85 6.17
C GLY A 505 -16.03 22.91 7.29
N LEU A 506 -15.88 21.63 6.96
CA LEU A 506 -15.53 20.58 7.91
C LEU A 506 -14.01 20.45 8.03
N PHE A 507 -13.33 21.53 8.40
CA PHE A 507 -11.87 21.52 8.58
C PHE A 507 -11.48 21.13 9.99
N VAL A 508 -10.41 20.34 10.11
CA VAL A 508 -9.72 20.05 11.38
C VAL A 508 -8.28 20.51 11.22
N ALA A 509 -7.76 21.21 12.23
CA ALA A 509 -6.42 21.73 12.19
C ALA A 509 -5.37 20.62 12.19
N PRO A 510 -4.36 20.66 11.28
CA PRO A 510 -3.13 19.91 11.46
C PRO A 510 -2.54 20.15 12.85
N THR A 511 -2.45 19.08 13.64
CA THR A 511 -2.18 19.15 15.08
C THR A 511 -1.04 18.20 15.47
N VAL A 512 -0.16 18.64 16.38
CA VAL A 512 0.89 17.81 17.01
C VAL A 512 0.68 17.71 18.51
N ILE A 513 0.66 16.48 19.03
CA ILE A 513 0.41 16.16 20.44
C ILE A 513 1.59 15.36 21.01
N ARG A 514 2.07 15.73 22.20
CA ARG A 514 3.10 14.98 22.93
C ARG A 514 2.49 13.83 23.73
N LEU A 515 3.01 12.62 23.53
CA LEU A 515 2.75 11.44 24.36
C LEU A 515 4.06 10.87 24.91
N ASN A 516 4.01 9.98 25.89
CA ASN A 516 5.19 9.22 26.32
C ASN A 516 5.45 8.02 25.40
N GLY A 517 4.42 7.52 24.71
CA GLY A 517 4.49 6.38 23.81
C GLY A 517 3.12 6.06 23.20
N ILE A 518 3.11 5.10 22.28
CA ILE A 518 1.94 4.61 21.55
C ILE A 518 0.93 3.91 22.47
N GLU A 519 1.35 3.49 23.66
CA GLU A 519 0.52 2.87 24.68
C GLU A 519 -0.56 3.81 25.21
N GLU A 520 -0.38 5.12 25.06
CA GLU A 520 -1.39 6.13 25.40
C GLU A 520 -2.47 6.31 24.31
N LEU A 521 -2.31 5.67 23.14
CA LEU A 521 -3.32 5.68 22.08
C LEU A 521 -4.23 4.47 22.21
N GLU A 522 -5.41 4.69 22.78
CA GLU A 522 -6.44 3.65 22.94
C GLU A 522 -7.06 3.24 21.60
N GLU A 523 -7.25 4.20 20.69
CA GLU A 523 -7.88 3.99 19.39
C GLU A 523 -7.21 4.79 18.27
N GLU A 524 -7.56 4.49 17.02
CA GLU A 524 -7.13 5.27 15.87
C GLU A 524 -7.90 6.61 15.78
N ILE A 525 -7.13 7.71 15.70
CA ILE A 525 -7.64 9.05 15.40
C ILE A 525 -7.49 9.31 13.89
N PHE A 526 -8.58 9.13 13.15
CA PHE A 526 -8.60 9.18 11.69
C PHE A 526 -8.69 10.62 11.14
N GLY A 527 -7.66 11.42 11.41
CA GLY A 527 -7.61 12.84 11.04
C GLY A 527 -6.19 13.40 11.02
N PRO A 528 -6.01 14.73 10.84
CA PRO A 528 -4.70 15.36 10.68
C PRO A 528 -4.04 15.60 12.05
N VAL A 529 -3.87 14.52 12.83
CA VAL A 529 -3.33 14.55 14.19
C VAL A 529 -2.10 13.65 14.28
N LEU A 530 -0.94 14.27 14.51
CA LEU A 530 0.33 13.59 14.72
C LEU A 530 0.63 13.52 16.22
N HIS A 531 0.90 12.32 16.73
CA HIS A 531 1.42 12.15 18.08
C HIS A 531 2.94 11.99 18.04
N VAL A 532 3.64 12.53 19.03
CA VAL A 532 5.11 12.47 19.12
C VAL A 532 5.54 11.96 20.48
N ALA A 533 6.47 11.01 20.50
CA ALA A 533 7.27 10.66 21.69
C ALA A 533 8.76 10.68 21.36
N THR A 534 9.57 10.75 22.41
CA THR A 534 11.02 10.64 22.30
C THR A 534 11.53 9.34 22.92
N PHE A 535 12.68 8.86 22.43
CA PHE A 535 13.34 7.68 22.98
C PHE A 535 14.87 7.87 23.03
N GLU A 536 15.53 7.20 23.97
CA GLU A 536 17.00 7.10 23.99
C GLU A 536 17.47 6.07 22.96
N ALA A 537 18.64 6.25 22.34
CA ALA A 537 19.13 5.36 21.28
C ALA A 537 19.18 3.85 21.65
N SER A 538 19.37 3.53 22.94
CA SER A 538 19.36 2.17 23.48
C SER A 538 17.98 1.54 23.62
N GLN A 539 16.91 2.33 23.51
CA GLN A 539 15.52 1.92 23.69
C GLN A 539 14.79 1.61 22.39
N ILE A 540 15.47 1.67 21.23
CA ILE A 540 14.80 1.47 19.93
C ILE A 540 14.03 0.15 19.85
N ASP A 541 14.59 -0.90 20.45
CA ASP A 541 13.98 -2.21 20.54
C ASP A 541 12.69 -2.22 21.37
N GLN A 542 12.67 -1.45 22.47
CA GLN A 542 11.49 -1.26 23.32
C GLN A 542 10.39 -0.52 22.56
N VAL A 543 10.76 0.46 21.71
CA VAL A 543 9.80 1.17 20.85
C VAL A 543 9.17 0.21 19.85
N VAL A 544 9.96 -0.66 19.21
CA VAL A 544 9.44 -1.69 18.28
C VAL A 544 8.49 -2.64 19.01
N ASP A 545 8.85 -3.09 20.22
CA ASP A 545 8.00 -3.96 21.04
C ASP A 545 6.69 -3.27 21.43
N ALA A 546 6.73 -1.99 21.82
CA ALA A 546 5.56 -1.20 22.16
C ALA A 546 4.60 -1.03 20.96
N VAL A 547 5.14 -0.79 19.77
CA VAL A 547 4.34 -0.70 18.53
C VAL A 547 3.67 -2.04 18.23
N ASN A 548 4.43 -3.13 18.24
CA ASN A 548 3.90 -4.48 18.01
C ASN A 548 2.83 -4.88 19.03
N ALA A 549 3.00 -4.49 20.31
CA ALA A 549 2.07 -4.81 21.39
C ALA A 549 0.68 -4.18 21.23
N ARG A 550 0.52 -3.14 20.38
CA ARG A 550 -0.80 -2.60 20.04
C ARG A 550 -1.63 -3.55 19.17
N GLY A 551 -1.02 -4.55 18.56
CA GLY A 551 -1.69 -5.56 17.75
C GLY A 551 -2.09 -5.10 16.34
N PHE A 552 -1.95 -3.82 16.01
CA PHE A 552 -2.01 -3.31 14.64
C PHE A 552 -0.70 -3.57 13.89
N GLY A 553 -0.75 -3.56 12.57
CA GLY A 553 0.40 -3.88 11.73
C GLY A 553 0.19 -3.50 10.26
N LEU A 554 -0.21 -2.26 9.98
CA LEU A 554 -0.47 -1.80 8.61
C LEU A 554 0.76 -1.14 7.96
N THR A 555 1.09 0.11 8.31
CA THR A 555 2.30 0.79 7.82
C THR A 555 3.29 1.14 8.93
N PHE A 556 4.58 1.14 8.58
CA PHE A 556 5.65 1.53 9.48
C PHE A 556 6.79 2.24 8.75
N GLY A 557 7.21 3.40 9.28
CA GLY A 557 8.26 4.24 8.70
C GLY A 557 9.58 4.16 9.48
N ILE A 558 10.70 4.24 8.77
CA ILE A 558 12.04 4.27 9.36
C ILE A 558 12.84 5.37 8.67
N HIS A 559 13.39 6.31 9.42
CA HIS A 559 14.44 7.20 8.93
C HIS A 559 15.74 6.93 9.67
N THR A 560 16.71 6.35 8.94
CA THR A 560 18.08 6.07 9.41
C THR A 560 18.99 5.88 8.20
N ARG A 561 20.26 6.26 8.33
CA ARG A 561 21.32 6.01 7.35
C ARG A 561 22.19 4.80 7.73
N ILE A 562 21.78 4.02 8.74
CA ILE A 562 22.54 2.89 9.27
C ILE A 562 21.85 1.59 8.85
N ASP A 563 22.45 0.85 7.91
CA ASP A 563 21.86 -0.37 7.35
C ASP A 563 21.57 -1.44 8.42
N SER A 564 22.51 -1.64 9.36
CA SER A 564 22.31 -2.58 10.46
C SER A 564 21.13 -2.20 11.36
N ARG A 565 20.75 -0.91 11.41
CA ARG A 565 19.57 -0.44 12.13
C ARG A 565 18.29 -0.75 11.37
N VAL A 566 18.29 -0.57 10.04
CA VAL A 566 17.18 -1.00 9.18
C VAL A 566 16.93 -2.50 9.38
N GLU A 567 17.98 -3.32 9.28
CA GLU A 567 17.90 -4.77 9.47
C GLU A 567 17.37 -5.15 10.87
N GLN A 568 17.91 -4.52 11.93
CA GLN A 568 17.49 -4.73 13.32
C GLN A 568 15.97 -4.52 13.48
N ILE A 569 15.44 -3.42 12.93
CA ILE A 569 14.03 -3.07 13.07
C ILE A 569 13.15 -3.94 12.16
N VAL A 570 13.49 -4.08 10.88
CA VAL A 570 12.72 -4.84 9.88
C VAL A 570 12.54 -6.30 10.30
N LYS A 571 13.56 -6.91 10.93
CA LYS A 571 13.49 -8.29 11.44
C LYS A 571 12.44 -8.49 12.55
N ARG A 572 12.08 -7.42 13.27
CA ARG A 572 11.27 -7.47 14.49
C ARG A 572 9.88 -6.86 14.34
N ILE A 573 9.76 -5.79 13.54
CA ILE A 573 8.50 -5.07 13.38
C ILE A 573 7.46 -5.95 12.68
N LYS A 574 6.24 -5.94 13.21
CA LYS A 574 5.09 -6.69 12.72
C LYS A 574 4.16 -5.76 11.96
N ALA A 575 4.57 -5.38 10.76
CA ALA A 575 3.81 -4.49 9.88
C ALA A 575 3.83 -5.00 8.44
N GLY A 576 2.67 -4.92 7.77
CA GLY A 576 2.52 -5.38 6.41
C GLY A 576 3.31 -4.53 5.40
N ASN A 577 3.45 -3.23 5.60
CA ASN A 577 4.15 -2.33 4.69
C ASN A 577 5.17 -1.47 5.44
N ILE A 578 6.45 -1.69 5.18
CA ILE A 578 7.58 -1.00 5.83
C ILE A 578 8.25 -0.07 4.82
N TYR A 579 8.53 1.16 5.23
CA TYR A 579 9.09 2.21 4.39
C TYR A 579 10.35 2.81 5.02
N VAL A 580 11.45 2.84 4.28
CA VAL A 580 12.75 3.32 4.76
C VAL A 580 13.17 4.57 3.99
N ASN A 581 13.46 5.63 4.75
CA ASN A 581 13.90 6.95 4.30
C ASN A 581 12.96 7.65 3.31
N ARG A 582 11.66 7.45 3.50
CA ARG A 582 10.59 8.03 2.69
C ARG A 582 9.29 8.12 3.50
N ASN A 583 8.30 8.80 2.94
CA ASN A 583 6.94 8.74 3.47
C ASN A 583 6.36 7.31 3.43
N GLN A 584 5.33 7.07 4.25
CA GLN A 584 4.71 5.74 4.43
C GLN A 584 3.29 5.65 3.84
N ILE A 585 2.98 6.50 2.86
CA ILE A 585 1.67 6.57 2.21
C ILE A 585 1.79 6.36 0.69
N GLY A 586 0.67 6.14 0.01
CA GLY A 586 0.65 6.04 -1.46
C GLY A 586 1.32 4.77 -1.99
N ALA A 587 1.02 3.61 -1.37
CA ALA A 587 1.46 2.32 -1.87
C ALA A 587 0.98 2.08 -3.31
N VAL A 588 1.85 1.60 -4.19
CA VAL A 588 1.57 1.44 -5.61
C VAL A 588 1.23 -0.02 -5.92
N VAL A 589 0.09 -0.24 -6.56
CA VAL A 589 -0.41 -1.56 -6.97
C VAL A 589 0.62 -2.33 -7.82
N GLY A 590 0.93 -3.56 -7.42
CA GLY A 590 1.90 -4.42 -8.09
C GLY A 590 3.37 -4.08 -7.83
N SER A 591 3.66 -2.99 -7.11
CA SER A 591 5.00 -2.63 -6.65
C SER A 591 5.11 -2.78 -5.14
N GLN A 592 4.21 -2.12 -4.41
CA GLN A 592 4.06 -2.24 -2.96
C GLN A 592 2.66 -2.78 -2.62
N PRO A 593 2.38 -4.07 -2.84
CA PRO A 593 1.13 -4.70 -2.39
C PRO A 593 0.78 -4.24 -0.97
N PHE A 594 -0.48 -3.84 -0.78
CA PHE A 594 -0.90 -3.12 0.41
C PHE A 594 -1.86 -3.94 1.26
N GLY A 595 -1.57 -4.01 2.55
CA GLY A 595 -2.43 -4.67 3.53
C GLY A 595 -1.68 -5.01 4.81
N GLY A 596 -2.39 -5.18 5.91
CA GLY A 596 -1.80 -5.33 7.23
C GLY A 596 -1.78 -6.76 7.77
N GLU A 597 -1.30 -6.90 9.00
CA GLU A 597 -1.44 -8.09 9.84
C GLU A 597 -2.09 -7.75 11.19
N GLY A 598 -2.51 -8.78 11.93
CA GLY A 598 -3.16 -8.61 13.24
C GLY A 598 -4.50 -7.87 13.15
N LEU A 599 -4.66 -6.80 13.94
CA LEU A 599 -5.85 -5.96 13.95
C LEU A 599 -6.04 -5.14 12.68
N SER A 600 -5.00 -5.02 11.85
CA SER A 600 -5.04 -4.21 10.63
C SER A 600 -5.61 -4.94 9.43
N GLY A 601 -5.72 -6.27 9.45
CA GLY A 601 -6.43 -6.98 8.41
C GLY A 601 -6.19 -8.48 8.38
N THR A 602 -6.99 -9.15 7.55
CA THR A 602 -6.90 -10.60 7.33
C THR A 602 -5.86 -10.97 6.29
N GLY A 603 -5.52 -10.03 5.40
CA GLY A 603 -4.92 -10.30 4.10
C GLY A 603 -5.86 -11.13 3.19
N PRO A 604 -5.37 -11.53 2.01
CA PRO A 604 -4.08 -11.16 1.41
C PRO A 604 -4.04 -9.69 0.98
N LYS A 605 -2.85 -9.19 0.62
CA LYS A 605 -2.64 -7.79 0.26
C LYS A 605 -3.35 -7.41 -1.04
N ALA A 606 -4.07 -6.29 -1.02
CA ALA A 606 -4.58 -5.66 -2.23
C ALA A 606 -3.43 -5.26 -3.15
N GLY A 607 -3.60 -5.50 -4.45
CA GLY A 607 -2.59 -5.22 -5.47
C GLY A 607 -1.39 -6.16 -5.41
N GLY A 608 -1.52 -7.26 -4.66
CA GLY A 608 -0.56 -8.34 -4.55
C GLY A 608 -0.99 -9.60 -5.30
N PRO A 609 -0.07 -10.56 -5.46
CA PRO A 609 -0.26 -11.76 -6.27
C PRO A 609 -1.29 -12.73 -5.69
N ALA A 610 -1.50 -12.72 -4.36
CA ALA A 610 -2.44 -13.64 -3.70
C ALA A 610 -3.91 -13.16 -3.72
N TYR A 611 -4.16 -11.90 -4.14
CA TYR A 611 -5.47 -11.26 -3.92
C TYR A 611 -6.59 -11.87 -4.76
N VAL A 612 -6.40 -11.99 -6.08
CA VAL A 612 -7.43 -12.55 -6.99
C VAL A 612 -7.69 -14.02 -6.67
N GLN A 613 -6.66 -14.80 -6.34
CA GLN A 613 -6.80 -16.21 -5.96
C GLN A 613 -7.70 -16.41 -4.74
N ARG A 614 -7.72 -15.48 -3.78
CA ARG A 614 -8.58 -15.59 -2.59
C ARG A 614 -10.08 -15.61 -2.92
N PHE A 615 -10.46 -15.01 -4.04
CA PHE A 615 -11.84 -15.02 -4.55
C PHE A 615 -12.19 -16.31 -5.33
N ARG A 616 -11.28 -17.28 -5.41
CA ARG A 616 -11.52 -18.62 -5.97
C ARG A 616 -11.67 -19.65 -4.85
N LYS A 617 -12.44 -20.70 -5.11
CA LYS A 617 -12.71 -21.82 -4.22
C LYS A 617 -11.82 -23.01 -4.61
N ASN A 618 -10.98 -23.45 -3.68
CA ASN A 618 -10.20 -24.68 -3.82
C ASN A 618 -11.02 -25.90 -3.37
N GLN A 619 -10.57 -27.10 -3.75
CA GLN A 619 -11.19 -28.34 -3.30
C GLN A 619 -11.10 -28.47 -1.77
N ALA A 620 -12.20 -28.93 -1.17
CA ALA A 620 -12.29 -29.27 0.23
C ALA A 620 -12.98 -30.64 0.34
N GLN A 621 -12.36 -31.56 1.09
CA GLN A 621 -12.98 -32.81 1.46
C GLN A 621 -13.71 -32.62 2.81
N LEU A 622 -14.88 -33.21 2.96
CA LEU A 622 -15.64 -33.23 4.21
C LEU A 622 -15.59 -34.63 4.79
N VAL A 623 -15.22 -34.73 6.06
CA VAL A 623 -15.11 -35.99 6.77
C VAL A 623 -15.81 -35.85 8.13
N GLU A 624 -16.53 -36.88 8.56
CA GLU A 624 -17.13 -36.96 9.89
C GLU A 624 -16.09 -37.47 10.92
N SER A 625 -16.28 -37.12 12.20
CA SER A 625 -15.43 -37.60 13.28
C SER A 625 -16.14 -38.70 14.08
N ASP A 626 -15.43 -39.78 14.39
CA ASP A 626 -15.90 -40.86 15.27
C ASP A 626 -15.23 -40.82 16.65
N SER A 627 -14.67 -39.66 17.05
CA SER A 627 -13.89 -39.56 18.30
C SER A 627 -14.75 -39.67 19.55
N SER A 628 -14.21 -40.34 20.57
CA SER A 628 -14.89 -40.58 21.86
C SER A 628 -14.41 -39.67 23.00
N PHE A 629 -13.34 -38.90 22.80
CA PHE A 629 -12.75 -38.01 23.80
C PHE A 629 -12.79 -36.56 23.33
N GLU A 630 -13.43 -35.68 24.11
CA GLU A 630 -13.47 -34.24 23.87
C GLU A 630 -12.34 -33.52 24.61
N VAL A 631 -11.56 -32.71 23.88
CA VAL A 631 -10.51 -31.83 24.42
C VAL A 631 -11.15 -30.56 24.96
N ASP A 632 -10.93 -30.28 26.25
CA ASP A 632 -11.40 -29.06 26.92
C ASP A 632 -10.44 -27.86 26.77
N SER A 633 -10.83 -26.70 27.30
CA SER A 633 -10.06 -25.46 27.19
C SER A 633 -8.75 -25.45 27.96
N GLN A 634 -8.66 -26.17 29.08
CA GLN A 634 -7.41 -26.24 29.85
C GLN A 634 -6.38 -27.07 29.11
N HIS A 635 -6.78 -28.22 28.54
CA HIS A 635 -5.92 -29.04 27.72
C HIS A 635 -5.43 -28.29 26.47
N LEU A 636 -6.33 -27.59 25.77
CA LEU A 636 -5.94 -26.81 24.59
C LEU A 636 -4.99 -25.66 24.95
N GLN A 637 -5.28 -24.88 26.01
CA GLN A 637 -4.40 -23.76 26.38
C GLN A 637 -3.00 -24.24 26.76
N ASN A 638 -2.88 -25.36 27.49
CA ASN A 638 -1.57 -25.94 27.82
C ASN A 638 -0.78 -26.33 26.56
N LEU A 639 -1.43 -26.95 25.57
CA LEU A 639 -0.80 -27.33 24.30
C LEU A 639 -0.35 -26.12 23.49
N VAL A 640 -1.15 -25.05 23.48
CA VAL A 640 -0.83 -23.78 22.81
C VAL A 640 0.34 -23.09 23.50
N ASP A 641 0.34 -23.01 24.84
CA ASP A 641 1.43 -22.43 25.62
C ASP A 641 2.74 -23.20 25.44
N ASP A 642 2.67 -24.53 25.36
CA ASP A 642 3.83 -25.39 25.13
C ASP A 642 4.36 -25.28 23.70
N ALA A 643 3.49 -25.28 22.70
CA ALA A 643 3.88 -25.00 21.32
C ALA A 643 4.46 -23.59 21.17
N GLY A 644 3.93 -22.62 21.92
CA GLY A 644 4.42 -21.23 21.95
C GLY A 644 5.87 -21.08 22.44
N LYS A 645 6.39 -22.05 23.21
CA LYS A 645 7.78 -22.09 23.69
C LYS A 645 8.75 -22.76 22.71
N LEU A 646 8.24 -23.45 21.68
CA LEU A 646 9.07 -24.12 20.69
C LEU A 646 9.64 -23.10 19.71
N GLU A 647 10.94 -23.22 19.44
CA GLU A 647 11.62 -22.42 18.42
C GLU A 647 11.41 -23.02 17.04
N THR A 648 11.28 -22.16 16.03
CA THR A 648 11.22 -22.61 14.63
C THR A 648 12.61 -23.06 14.18
N LEU A 649 12.71 -24.24 13.57
CA LEU A 649 13.96 -24.81 13.07
C LEU A 649 14.51 -24.02 11.87
N GLN A 650 15.83 -23.84 11.82
CA GLN A 650 16.52 -23.28 10.65
C GLN A 650 16.54 -24.28 9.48
N ASP A 651 16.86 -25.55 9.73
CA ASP A 651 16.88 -26.63 8.72
C ASP A 651 15.53 -27.37 8.62
N ARG A 652 14.44 -26.59 8.59
CA ARG A 652 13.06 -27.08 8.55
C ARG A 652 12.83 -28.13 7.46
N ASP A 653 13.31 -27.85 6.25
CA ASP A 653 12.97 -28.66 5.07
C ASP A 653 13.60 -30.05 5.16
N GLU A 654 14.78 -30.19 5.77
CA GLU A 654 15.39 -31.50 6.03
C GLU A 654 14.58 -32.30 7.06
N ALA A 655 14.17 -31.67 8.17
CA ALA A 655 13.34 -32.31 9.18
C ALA A 655 11.98 -32.76 8.63
N ILE A 656 11.37 -31.95 7.77
CA ILE A 656 10.13 -32.29 7.06
C ILE A 656 10.33 -33.49 6.15
N ASN A 657 11.41 -33.52 5.36
CA ASN A 657 11.70 -34.65 4.47
C ASN A 657 11.94 -35.95 5.23
N GLN A 658 12.61 -35.91 6.39
CA GLN A 658 12.78 -37.09 7.25
C GLN A 658 11.44 -37.64 7.73
N VAL A 659 10.53 -36.77 8.16
CA VAL A 659 9.18 -37.18 8.59
C VAL A 659 8.36 -37.75 7.42
N ILE A 660 8.44 -37.15 6.23
CA ILE A 660 7.80 -37.67 5.01
C ILE A 660 8.28 -39.09 4.72
N GLU A 661 9.58 -39.34 4.78
CA GLU A 661 10.18 -40.65 4.51
C GLU A 661 9.76 -41.69 5.57
N ILE A 662 9.81 -41.33 6.87
CA ILE A 662 9.48 -42.24 7.97
C ILE A 662 8.00 -42.61 7.98
N LEU A 663 7.11 -41.64 7.72
CA LEU A 663 5.66 -41.84 7.77
C LEU A 663 5.05 -42.21 6.40
N GLY A 664 5.85 -42.22 5.33
CA GLY A 664 5.41 -42.59 3.98
C GLY A 664 4.37 -41.63 3.39
N LEU A 665 4.50 -40.32 3.65
CA LEU A 665 3.53 -39.30 3.22
C LEU A 665 3.74 -38.85 1.77
N ASP A 666 2.65 -38.60 1.04
CA ASP A 666 2.71 -37.91 -0.26
C ASP A 666 2.48 -36.41 -0.05
N PHE A 667 3.54 -35.69 0.36
CA PHE A 667 3.50 -34.26 0.63
C PHE A 667 4.51 -33.51 -0.25
N LYS A 668 4.06 -32.45 -0.92
CA LYS A 668 4.92 -31.50 -1.63
C LYS A 668 4.61 -30.09 -1.16
N PRO A 669 5.57 -29.36 -0.56
CA PRO A 669 5.34 -27.96 -0.24
C PRO A 669 5.20 -27.17 -1.55
N GLY A 670 3.99 -26.65 -1.80
CA GLY A 670 3.61 -25.99 -3.05
C GLY A 670 3.88 -24.48 -3.09
N TYR A 671 4.70 -23.93 -2.19
CA TYR A 671 4.82 -22.48 -2.00
C TYR A 671 6.26 -22.07 -1.70
N ALA A 672 6.76 -21.06 -2.40
CA ALA A 672 8.11 -20.54 -2.24
C ALA A 672 8.16 -19.50 -1.10
N ASP A 673 9.07 -19.68 -0.15
CA ASP A 673 9.30 -18.80 1.00
C ASP A 673 10.29 -17.66 0.67
N GLU A 674 10.71 -17.55 -0.60
CA GLU A 674 11.71 -16.58 -1.02
C GLU A 674 11.11 -15.19 -1.25
N ALA A 675 11.75 -14.19 -0.66
CA ALA A 675 11.35 -12.81 -0.86
C ALA A 675 11.64 -12.36 -2.29
N ARG A 676 10.61 -11.83 -2.95
CA ARG A 676 10.56 -11.44 -4.36
C ARG A 676 10.79 -9.94 -4.54
N ASP A 677 11.64 -9.60 -5.50
CA ASP A 677 11.76 -8.22 -5.97
C ASP A 677 10.53 -7.83 -6.80
N MET A 678 9.97 -6.67 -6.45
CA MET A 678 8.81 -6.10 -7.11
C MET A 678 9.26 -4.96 -8.03
N PRO A 679 8.65 -4.78 -9.21
CA PRO A 679 9.03 -3.71 -10.12
C PRO A 679 8.74 -2.35 -9.48
N GLY A 680 9.55 -1.34 -9.78
CA GLY A 680 9.42 -0.01 -9.20
C GLY A 680 10.27 1.04 -9.93
N PRO A 681 10.16 2.31 -9.54
CA PRO A 681 10.94 3.38 -10.16
C PRO A 681 12.42 3.21 -9.83
N THR A 682 13.29 3.80 -10.66
CA THR A 682 14.70 3.89 -10.31
C THR A 682 14.88 4.67 -9.01
N GLY A 683 15.83 4.24 -8.18
CA GLY A 683 16.07 4.89 -6.88
C GLY A 683 15.21 4.32 -5.75
N GLU A 684 14.47 3.25 -6.02
CA GLU A 684 13.64 2.55 -5.04
C GLU A 684 13.90 1.05 -5.11
N SER A 685 13.98 0.40 -3.95
CA SER A 685 13.96 -1.06 -3.85
C SER A 685 12.63 -1.48 -3.23
N ASN A 686 11.95 -2.44 -3.86
CA ASN A 686 10.66 -2.96 -3.42
C ASN A 686 10.76 -4.48 -3.32
N ARG A 687 10.55 -5.02 -2.11
CA ARG A 687 10.67 -6.45 -1.86
C ARG A 687 9.45 -6.96 -1.11
N LEU A 688 8.78 -7.96 -1.68
CA LEU A 688 7.68 -8.67 -1.06
C LEU A 688 8.21 -9.97 -0.46
N SER A 689 8.02 -10.17 0.84
CA SER A 689 8.40 -11.38 1.56
C SER A 689 7.16 -12.02 2.18
N VAL A 690 7.21 -13.33 2.37
CA VAL A 690 6.20 -14.08 3.11
C VAL A 690 6.79 -14.49 4.44
N HIS A 691 5.97 -14.48 5.49
CA HIS A 691 6.37 -14.85 6.84
C HIS A 691 5.32 -15.82 7.40
N PRO A 692 5.70 -16.72 8.32
CA PRO A 692 4.73 -17.58 8.96
C PRO A 692 3.68 -16.75 9.70
N ARG A 693 2.42 -17.18 9.62
CA ARG A 693 1.30 -16.56 10.33
C ARG A 693 1.46 -16.67 11.85
N GLY A 694 1.96 -17.80 12.34
CA GLY A 694 2.25 -18.03 13.75
C GLY A 694 1.95 -19.45 14.21
N LEU A 695 1.00 -19.63 15.14
CA LEU A 695 0.58 -20.93 15.67
C LEU A 695 -0.75 -21.37 15.05
N MET A 696 -0.73 -22.55 14.41
CA MET A 696 -1.87 -23.13 13.69
C MET A 696 -2.46 -24.30 14.45
N LEU A 697 -3.78 -24.35 14.62
CA LEU A 697 -4.49 -25.53 15.09
C LEU A 697 -4.83 -26.46 13.92
N CYS A 698 -4.51 -27.75 14.04
CA CYS A 698 -4.74 -28.78 13.02
C CYS A 698 -5.76 -29.80 13.57
N LEU A 699 -7.05 -29.60 13.26
CA LEU A 699 -8.17 -30.26 13.93
C LEU A 699 -8.72 -31.49 13.17
N GLY A 700 -7.96 -32.06 12.23
CA GLY A 700 -8.38 -33.28 11.52
C GLY A 700 -9.63 -33.09 10.64
N PRO A 701 -10.56 -34.08 10.59
CA PRO A 701 -10.95 -34.91 11.74
C PRO A 701 -10.28 -36.29 11.84
N THR A 702 -9.52 -36.73 10.84
CA THR A 702 -8.74 -37.98 10.89
C THR A 702 -7.26 -37.69 11.17
N ALA A 703 -6.51 -38.71 11.63
CA ALA A 703 -5.07 -38.63 11.80
C ALA A 703 -4.35 -38.15 10.52
N GLU A 704 -4.72 -38.70 9.37
CA GLU A 704 -4.14 -38.37 8.06
C GLU A 704 -4.35 -36.88 7.72
N ILE A 705 -5.55 -36.36 7.94
CA ILE A 705 -5.87 -34.96 7.67
C ILE A 705 -5.12 -34.04 8.64
N ALA A 706 -5.14 -34.35 9.94
CA ALA A 706 -4.44 -33.55 10.94
C ALA A 706 -2.93 -33.52 10.67
N LEU A 707 -2.37 -34.66 10.24
CA LEU A 707 -0.99 -34.80 9.84
C LEU A 707 -0.66 -33.94 8.61
N ASN A 708 -1.47 -34.00 7.56
CA ASN A 708 -1.30 -33.16 6.37
C ASN A 708 -1.42 -31.66 6.69
N GLN A 709 -2.36 -31.27 7.55
CA GLN A 709 -2.50 -29.89 8.03
C GLN A 709 -1.24 -29.43 8.78
N ALA A 710 -0.72 -30.25 9.69
CA ALA A 710 0.49 -29.93 10.44
C ALA A 710 1.71 -29.84 9.55
N MET A 711 1.88 -30.77 8.61
CA MET A 711 2.95 -30.73 7.61
C MET A 711 2.90 -29.44 6.79
N LEU A 712 1.71 -29.04 6.34
CA LEU A 712 1.53 -27.79 5.59
C LEU A 712 1.87 -26.56 6.44
N ALA A 713 1.40 -26.52 7.69
CA ALA A 713 1.70 -25.43 8.63
C ALA A 713 3.21 -25.32 8.90
N LEU A 714 3.84 -26.44 9.26
CA LEU A 714 5.27 -26.51 9.56
C LEU A 714 6.10 -26.15 8.34
N ALA A 715 5.76 -26.63 7.14
CA ALA A 715 6.43 -26.29 5.88
C ALA A 715 6.43 -24.78 5.61
N MET A 716 5.38 -24.07 6.01
CA MET A 716 5.29 -22.60 5.89
C MET A 716 5.92 -21.87 7.10
N GLY A 717 6.65 -22.58 7.97
CA GLY A 717 7.37 -22.02 9.11
C GLY A 717 6.50 -21.77 10.35
N ASN A 718 5.24 -22.22 10.33
CA ASN A 718 4.33 -22.07 11.47
C ASN A 718 4.60 -23.13 12.53
N ARG A 719 4.14 -22.86 13.74
CA ARG A 719 4.03 -23.85 14.81
C ARG A 719 2.67 -24.53 14.70
N ALA A 720 2.56 -25.79 15.14
CA ALA A 720 1.34 -26.57 14.99
C ALA A 720 0.87 -27.20 16.30
N VAL A 721 -0.45 -27.30 16.48
CA VAL A 721 -1.09 -28.12 17.52
C VAL A 721 -2.05 -29.08 16.83
N MET A 722 -1.76 -30.38 16.90
CA MET A 722 -2.59 -31.43 16.29
C MET A 722 -3.62 -31.99 17.28
N ILE A 723 -4.87 -32.08 16.83
CA ILE A 723 -5.96 -32.71 17.58
C ILE A 723 -6.73 -33.63 16.65
N ALA A 724 -6.48 -34.93 16.79
CA ALA A 724 -7.20 -36.01 16.12
C ALA A 724 -6.84 -37.35 16.78
N ASP A 725 -7.72 -38.34 16.72
CA ASP A 725 -7.38 -39.70 17.15
C ASP A 725 -6.32 -40.33 16.24
N GLY A 726 -5.41 -41.14 16.81
CA GLY A 726 -4.41 -41.90 16.05
C GLY A 726 -3.15 -41.11 15.66
N ILE A 727 -2.92 -39.93 16.24
CA ILE A 727 -1.76 -39.07 15.91
C ILE A 727 -0.52 -39.34 16.77
N ARG A 728 -0.59 -40.23 17.77
CA ARG A 728 0.47 -40.39 18.79
C ARG A 728 1.82 -40.79 18.21
N ASP A 729 1.83 -41.73 17.28
CA ASP A 729 3.06 -42.21 16.63
C ASP A 729 3.67 -41.11 15.77
N ALA A 730 2.84 -40.41 14.98
CA ALA A 730 3.26 -39.26 14.20
C ALA A 730 3.85 -38.15 15.10
N LEU A 731 3.16 -37.75 16.17
CA LEU A 731 3.68 -36.76 17.13
C LEU A 731 5.06 -37.13 17.70
N THR A 732 5.32 -38.42 17.89
CA THR A 732 6.63 -38.90 18.38
C THR A 732 7.72 -38.66 17.35
N GLU A 733 7.47 -38.97 16.08
CA GLU A 733 8.44 -38.76 15.00
C GLU A 733 8.68 -37.27 14.71
N PHE A 734 7.65 -36.43 14.75
CA PHE A 734 7.84 -34.99 14.59
C PHE A 734 8.70 -34.39 15.70
N LYS A 735 8.45 -34.79 16.96
CA LYS A 735 9.27 -34.38 18.11
C LYS A 735 10.71 -34.86 17.98
N ARG A 736 10.91 -36.08 17.47
CA ARG A 736 12.25 -36.64 17.21
C ARG A 736 13.01 -35.87 16.15
N ALA A 737 12.32 -35.40 15.11
CA ALA A 737 12.86 -34.51 14.08
C ALA A 737 13.03 -33.04 14.54
N GLY A 738 12.60 -32.71 15.76
CA GLY A 738 12.69 -31.36 16.32
C GLY A 738 11.65 -30.37 15.80
N LEU A 739 10.62 -30.83 15.08
CA LEU A 739 9.60 -29.96 14.52
C LEU A 739 8.73 -29.32 15.63
N PRO A 740 8.38 -28.02 15.53
CA PRO A 740 7.64 -27.32 16.58
C PRO A 740 6.14 -27.66 16.57
N VAL A 741 5.82 -28.88 17.00
CA VAL A 741 4.45 -29.39 17.08
C VAL A 741 4.13 -30.02 18.44
N THR A 742 2.95 -29.72 18.94
CA THR A 742 2.33 -30.41 20.08
C THR A 742 1.01 -31.05 19.63
N GLY A 743 0.40 -31.87 20.47
CA GLY A 743 -0.91 -32.44 20.14
C GLY A 743 -1.42 -33.44 21.15
N ILE A 744 -2.68 -33.81 20.99
CA ILE A 744 -3.41 -34.77 21.83
C ILE A 744 -4.43 -35.53 20.98
N GLU A 745 -4.69 -36.78 21.34
CA GLU A 745 -5.77 -37.57 20.73
C GLU A 745 -7.15 -37.07 21.23
N GLY A 746 -8.15 -37.08 20.35
CA GLY A 746 -9.49 -36.59 20.62
C GLY A 746 -10.06 -35.68 19.53
N SER A 747 -11.23 -35.12 19.80
CA SER A 747 -11.87 -34.06 19.02
C SER A 747 -12.01 -32.80 19.87
N LEU A 748 -12.01 -31.63 19.23
CA LEU A 748 -12.14 -30.36 19.94
C LEU A 748 -13.62 -29.96 20.07
N ASN A 749 -14.07 -29.65 21.28
CA ASN A 749 -15.37 -29.01 21.46
C ASN A 749 -15.32 -27.58 20.87
N PRO A 750 -16.16 -27.21 19.89
CA PRO A 750 -16.05 -25.91 19.19
C PRO A 750 -16.04 -24.69 20.10
N GLN A 751 -16.80 -24.71 21.21
CA GLN A 751 -16.90 -23.58 22.14
C GLN A 751 -15.55 -23.24 22.81
N VAL A 752 -14.63 -24.21 22.88
CA VAL A 752 -13.28 -24.03 23.42
C VAL A 752 -12.47 -23.01 22.60
N LEU A 753 -12.71 -22.92 21.29
CA LEU A 753 -12.03 -21.93 20.44
C LEU A 753 -12.33 -20.49 20.85
N GLY A 754 -13.45 -20.22 21.54
CA GLY A 754 -13.76 -18.90 22.07
C GLY A 754 -12.97 -18.52 23.33
N GLN A 755 -12.34 -19.49 24.00
CA GLN A 755 -11.77 -19.32 25.35
C GLN A 755 -10.24 -19.27 25.39
N VAL A 756 -9.56 -19.80 24.36
CA VAL A 756 -8.10 -19.90 24.34
C VAL A 756 -7.42 -18.67 23.75
N THR A 757 -6.14 -18.44 24.02
CA THR A 757 -5.35 -17.34 23.43
C THR A 757 -4.06 -17.87 22.81
N GLY A 758 -3.43 -17.09 21.93
CA GLY A 758 -2.15 -17.48 21.31
C GLY A 758 -2.27 -18.37 20.07
N ILE A 759 -3.44 -18.38 19.42
CA ILE A 759 -3.67 -19.06 18.14
C ILE A 759 -3.79 -18.02 17.01
N ASP A 760 -3.20 -18.33 15.85
CA ASP A 760 -3.16 -17.42 14.70
C ASP A 760 -3.94 -17.95 13.48
N GLY A 761 -4.39 -19.21 13.53
CA GLY A 761 -5.28 -19.79 12.55
C GLY A 761 -5.75 -21.20 12.92
N VAL A 762 -6.87 -21.64 12.32
CA VAL A 762 -7.46 -22.96 12.56
C VAL A 762 -7.69 -23.67 11.24
N MET A 763 -7.20 -24.91 11.13
CA MET A 763 -7.35 -25.79 9.98
C MET A 763 -8.28 -26.95 10.33
N THR A 764 -9.24 -27.25 9.46
CA THR A 764 -10.18 -28.37 9.65
C THR A 764 -10.81 -28.83 8.34
N GLN A 765 -11.03 -30.12 8.18
CA GLN A 765 -11.85 -30.70 7.11
C GLN A 765 -13.09 -31.42 7.66
N ALA A 766 -13.54 -31.03 8.84
CA ALA A 766 -14.74 -31.57 9.47
C ALA A 766 -16.00 -31.33 8.62
N ASP A 767 -17.09 -31.97 9.01
CA ASP A 767 -18.42 -31.76 8.44
C ASP A 767 -18.89 -30.30 8.53
N LEU A 768 -19.96 -29.98 7.81
CA LEU A 768 -20.47 -28.61 7.69
C LEU A 768 -20.95 -28.01 9.02
N GLN A 769 -21.53 -28.82 9.90
CA GLN A 769 -22.06 -28.35 11.17
C GLN A 769 -20.89 -28.00 12.10
N THR A 770 -19.91 -28.90 12.23
CA THR A 770 -18.69 -28.67 13.01
C THR A 770 -17.93 -27.43 12.52
N LYS A 771 -17.78 -27.25 11.19
CA LYS A 771 -17.16 -26.04 10.62
C LYS A 771 -17.90 -24.76 10.99
N ARG A 772 -19.24 -24.79 10.97
CA ARG A 772 -20.07 -23.64 11.36
C ARG A 772 -19.86 -23.30 12.83
N ASP A 773 -19.83 -24.31 13.70
CA ASP A 773 -19.65 -24.13 15.14
C ASP A 773 -18.26 -23.57 15.46
N TYR A 774 -17.20 -24.06 14.78
CA TYR A 774 -15.87 -23.47 14.88
C TYR A 774 -15.84 -22.02 14.40
N ARG A 775 -16.48 -21.71 13.27
CA ARG A 775 -16.53 -20.34 12.76
C ARG A 775 -17.23 -19.39 13.73
N GLN A 776 -18.34 -19.82 14.34
CA GLN A 776 -19.07 -19.02 15.33
C GLN A 776 -18.26 -18.79 16.60
N ALA A 777 -17.60 -19.83 17.11
CA ALA A 777 -16.72 -19.71 18.27
C ALA A 777 -15.53 -18.77 18.00
N LEU A 778 -14.91 -18.86 16.81
CA LEU A 778 -13.83 -17.95 16.40
C LEU A 778 -14.33 -16.51 16.21
N ALA A 779 -15.53 -16.33 15.64
CA ALA A 779 -16.07 -15.01 15.42
C ALA A 779 -16.40 -14.29 16.73
N GLY A 780 -16.80 -15.01 17.78
CA GLY A 780 -17.07 -14.48 19.12
C GLY A 780 -15.86 -13.98 19.90
N ARG A 781 -14.65 -14.05 19.31
CA ARG A 781 -13.40 -13.61 19.95
C ARG A 781 -13.19 -12.11 19.76
N GLU A 782 -12.59 -11.48 20.75
CA GLU A 782 -12.01 -10.14 20.61
C GLU A 782 -10.63 -10.20 19.96
N GLY A 783 -10.20 -9.09 19.35
CA GLY A 783 -8.88 -8.96 18.74
C GLY A 783 -8.87 -9.22 17.23
N MET A 784 -7.77 -9.83 16.74
CA MET A 784 -7.56 -10.10 15.32
C MET A 784 -8.54 -11.16 14.79
N LEU A 785 -8.93 -11.04 13.54
CA LEU A 785 -9.83 -11.99 12.87
C LEU A 785 -9.06 -13.27 12.52
N ILE A 786 -9.28 -14.34 13.30
CA ILE A 786 -8.59 -15.61 13.13
C ILE A 786 -9.21 -16.39 11.95
N PRO A 787 -8.40 -16.81 10.96
CA PRO A 787 -8.91 -17.55 9.82
C PRO A 787 -9.29 -18.98 10.17
N LEU A 788 -10.49 -19.39 9.74
CA LEU A 788 -10.84 -20.80 9.55
C LEU A 788 -10.43 -21.22 8.12
N ILE A 789 -9.56 -22.23 8.03
CA ILE A 789 -9.01 -22.78 6.79
C ILE A 789 -9.59 -24.18 6.61
N SER A 790 -10.32 -24.37 5.52
CA SER A 790 -11.03 -25.61 5.24
C SER A 790 -10.61 -26.29 3.94
N GLU A 791 -9.76 -25.60 3.19
CA GLU A 791 -9.17 -26.05 1.94
C GLU A 791 -8.02 -27.04 2.19
N THR A 792 -7.89 -28.07 1.35
CA THR A 792 -6.89 -29.14 1.55
C THR A 792 -5.45 -28.70 1.29
N ASN A 793 -5.25 -27.77 0.36
CA ASN A 793 -3.92 -27.25 -0.01
C ASN A 793 -3.99 -25.74 -0.18
N ALA A 794 -3.88 -25.01 0.94
CA ALA A 794 -3.98 -23.56 0.99
C ALA A 794 -2.76 -22.96 1.71
N ALA A 795 -1.55 -23.26 1.23
CA ALA A 795 -0.29 -22.77 1.78
C ALA A 795 -0.27 -21.23 1.87
N GLU A 796 -0.85 -20.56 0.87
CA GLU A 796 -0.98 -19.10 0.81
C GLU A 796 -1.79 -18.50 1.97
N ARG A 797 -2.61 -19.32 2.65
CA ARG A 797 -3.38 -18.90 3.84
C ARG A 797 -2.63 -19.07 5.15
N LEU A 798 -1.49 -19.77 5.14
CA LEU A 798 -0.65 -20.05 6.30
C LEU A 798 0.52 -19.06 6.43
N VAL A 799 0.61 -18.11 5.51
CA VAL A 799 1.60 -17.04 5.52
C VAL A 799 0.91 -15.68 5.64
N ILE A 800 1.73 -14.70 5.99
CA ILE A 800 1.44 -13.27 5.96
C ILE A 800 2.44 -12.60 5.02
N GLU A 801 1.98 -11.64 4.22
CA GLU A 801 2.84 -10.91 3.30
C GLU A 801 3.41 -9.66 4.00
N ARG A 802 4.70 -9.39 3.83
CA ARG A 802 5.34 -8.14 4.28
C ARG A 802 6.13 -7.51 3.14
N HIS A 803 5.86 -6.24 2.90
CA HIS A 803 6.52 -5.44 1.88
C HIS A 803 7.54 -4.50 2.52
N LEU A 804 8.74 -4.44 1.95
CA LEU A 804 9.80 -3.49 2.30
C LEU A 804 10.09 -2.57 1.12
N CYS A 805 9.90 -1.27 1.32
CA CYS A 805 10.22 -0.21 0.37
C CYS A 805 11.40 0.62 0.90
N ILE A 806 12.51 0.71 0.15
CA ILE A 806 13.67 1.52 0.53
C ILE A 806 13.91 2.59 -0.53
N ASP A 807 13.95 3.87 -0.11
CA ASP A 807 14.51 4.94 -0.92
C ASP A 807 16.04 4.79 -0.98
N THR A 808 16.55 4.29 -2.10
CA THR A 808 17.99 4.08 -2.31
C THR A 808 18.70 5.38 -2.75
N THR A 809 17.95 6.47 -2.91
CA THR A 809 18.48 7.81 -3.23
C THR A 809 18.58 8.74 -2.03
N ALA A 810 18.16 8.30 -0.84
CA ALA A 810 18.13 9.12 0.37
C ALA A 810 19.48 9.75 0.74
N ALA A 811 20.60 9.14 0.30
CA ALA A 811 21.95 9.68 0.44
C ALA A 811 22.25 10.92 -0.44
N GLY A 812 21.38 11.26 -1.40
CA GLY A 812 21.52 12.40 -2.30
C GLY A 812 21.81 12.06 -3.77
N GLY A 813 21.69 10.79 -4.16
CA GLY A 813 21.79 10.36 -5.57
C GLY A 813 21.64 8.86 -5.78
N ASN A 814 21.62 8.43 -7.04
CA ASN A 814 21.26 7.07 -7.43
C ASN A 814 22.46 6.30 -7.99
N ALA A 815 22.98 5.34 -7.21
CA ALA A 815 24.12 4.51 -7.58
C ALA A 815 23.92 3.71 -8.87
N SER A 816 22.73 3.15 -9.11
CA SER A 816 22.48 2.33 -10.31
C SER A 816 22.46 3.18 -11.58
N LEU A 817 21.89 4.39 -11.52
CA LEU A 817 21.90 5.32 -12.66
C LEU A 817 23.30 5.83 -13.00
N ILE A 818 24.18 5.95 -12.00
CA ILE A 818 25.58 6.33 -12.22
C ILE A 818 26.32 5.25 -13.01
N ALA A 819 26.03 3.98 -12.75
CA ALA A 819 26.62 2.87 -13.49
C ALA A 819 26.06 2.73 -14.93
N SER A 820 24.79 3.09 -15.15
CA SER A 820 24.10 2.92 -16.45
C SER A 820 24.36 4.03 -17.48
N GLY A 821 25.16 5.04 -17.14
CA GLY A 821 25.45 6.19 -18.00
C GLY A 821 26.60 5.99 -19.00
N GLY A 822 27.22 4.81 -19.03
CA GLY A 822 28.36 4.47 -19.89
C GLY A 822 27.99 4.11 -21.32
#